data_AF-A0A1W2BDW8-F1
#
_entry.id   AF-A0A1W2BDW8-F1
#
_cell.length_a   1.000
_cell.length_b   1.000
_cell.length_c   1.000
_cell.angle_alpha   90.00
_cell.angle_beta   90.00
_cell.angle_gamma   90.00
#
_symmetry.space_group_name_H-M   'P 1'
#
loop_
_entity.id
_entity.type
_entity.pdbx_description
1 polymer ?
#
loop_
_entity_poly.entity_id
_entity_poly.type
_entity_poly.pdbx_seq_one_letter_code
_entity_poly.pdbx_strand_id
1 'polypeptide(L)'
;MGKEKGRSKKRFAPIVVVAIILSLVIRIGLIGGLGYVAYDELSYSSSHSSSRSSKKDKDKDEDDEDDDDQDVDDDEDDEDDDEDDNGNGNNNNVTPAGAAKWTVLVYMCGTDLESQNGFASLAFDWMDDEAITDDVNIIVETGGTLQWNNEDPYFNGDAVQDVEIPEDMLGRFKIEQGEVIDLGAVELQSMGSADTLSDFISWGVASYPAEKYMFVMWNHGYVEPYGNMEHDEIFYDDNAGGTINSLETNVDTSDYFNDCLNLDEIRQGFEDGGVHFDMIAFNTCLSGSMEVASAVAPYGDYMVASEESIPAIIGLPIEYITYLAENPDCTAEELGNEILALYEEEINDYATQYSSDQDIAMIFSTGTMSMIDLSAMEEIDALMGDLWERIYYSTYNTYEFSAVITQASKCENYGADGNAPGNLIDFRTFLSRLLPIFTDTTVDDELLALIDDNVVSVSGSSRTASCGMSIYFPSAIYPQALRNSYESILSANNISYTEDEMDEIISRHLDYSLTGYIDNIDFIDGYYWYAAYLEVRFSEYWTTSSAVWSNVDSNADPNYANQTQISATASADIEYDILFDDNGNVTLDITSGSDMVLSVEANACYYLATDNAYSYTLFGSEMVYPDSANGTYSFNPNCEWFTFDGHVVTVYIVEDTDDHTIYATPADVNEVWSFIYFYFDKTTGEYSLLHCAVIDPTTGVATNDLFTLQDGDSVEFMYYSIMATPGFNPRLFIRGLFDPVEFDGDFDIRKDDMFTTGSGEKILLVNFLIRDSFGEIIDTVSVEIVYGDDNSIVSVQEAQGYLDYTNLYEVTTVWV
;
A
#
# COMPACT_ATOMS: atom_id res chain seq x y z
N MET A 1 49.08 -18.81 -2.49
CA MET A 1 49.14 -17.42 -2.00
C MET A 1 48.07 -16.67 -2.78
N GLY A 2 46.81 -16.92 -2.40
CA GLY A 2 45.66 -16.23 -2.97
C GLY A 2 45.71 -14.77 -2.51
N LYS A 3 45.49 -13.85 -3.45
CA LYS A 3 45.13 -12.49 -3.09
C LYS A 3 43.67 -12.57 -2.69
N GLU A 4 43.36 -12.30 -1.42
CA GLU A 4 42.07 -11.74 -1.05
C GLU A 4 41.89 -10.48 -1.92
N LYS A 5 41.06 -10.57 -2.95
CA LYS A 5 40.40 -9.38 -3.47
C LYS A 5 39.47 -8.98 -2.32
N GLY A 6 39.83 -7.96 -1.54
CA GLY A 6 38.87 -7.35 -0.64
C GLY A 6 37.69 -6.89 -1.49
N ARG A 7 36.50 -7.46 -1.21
CA ARG A 7 35.20 -7.09 -1.81
C ARG A 7 35.11 -5.57 -1.83
N SER A 8 35.04 -4.99 -3.01
CA SER A 8 35.07 -3.54 -3.20
C SER A 8 33.64 -3.01 -3.22
N LYS A 9 32.94 -3.01 -2.07
CA LYS A 9 31.68 -2.27 -1.84
C LYS A 9 31.79 -0.79 -2.32
N LYS A 10 33.02 -0.25 -2.44
CA LYS A 10 33.34 1.09 -2.98
C LYS A 10 33.15 1.31 -4.48
N ARG A 11 32.87 0.29 -5.30
CA ARG A 11 32.72 0.46 -6.76
C ARG A 11 31.30 0.83 -7.21
N PHE A 12 30.29 0.58 -6.38
CA PHE A 12 28.88 0.77 -6.74
C PHE A 12 28.27 2.09 -6.24
N ALA A 13 28.95 2.83 -5.35
CA ALA A 13 28.46 4.12 -4.82
C ALA A 13 27.96 5.16 -5.87
N PRO A 14 28.54 5.29 -7.08
CA PRO A 14 28.01 6.19 -8.11
C PRO A 14 26.78 5.63 -8.85
N ILE A 15 26.62 4.29 -8.90
CA ILE A 15 25.51 3.59 -9.57
C ILE A 15 24.25 3.67 -8.69
N VAL A 16 24.40 3.44 -7.38
CA VAL A 16 23.33 3.55 -6.39
C VAL A 16 22.71 4.96 -6.40
N VAL A 17 23.53 6.02 -6.46
CA VAL A 17 23.03 7.41 -6.46
C VAL A 17 22.29 7.75 -7.77
N VAL A 18 22.70 7.22 -8.93
CA VAL A 18 22.04 7.50 -10.22
C VAL A 18 20.74 6.69 -10.38
N ALA A 19 20.74 5.43 -9.95
CA ALA A 19 19.57 4.56 -9.98
C ALA A 19 18.45 5.04 -9.03
N ILE A 20 18.82 5.56 -7.85
CA ILE A 20 17.87 6.15 -6.90
C ILE A 20 17.24 7.44 -7.47
N ILE A 21 18.05 8.35 -8.05
CA ILE A 21 17.57 9.61 -8.65
C ILE A 21 16.60 9.38 -9.83
N LEU A 22 16.70 8.26 -10.54
CA LEU A 22 15.84 7.95 -11.70
C LEU A 22 14.56 7.19 -11.33
N SER A 23 14.57 6.37 -10.28
CA SER A 23 13.34 5.78 -9.71
C SER A 23 12.31 6.83 -9.26
N LEU A 24 12.80 8.01 -8.84
CA LEU A 24 11.99 9.21 -8.54
C LEU A 24 11.27 9.77 -9.78
N VAL A 25 11.85 9.63 -10.97
CA VAL A 25 11.29 10.15 -12.24
C VAL A 25 10.17 9.27 -12.78
N ILE A 26 10.18 7.96 -12.48
CA ILE A 26 9.18 6.99 -12.97
C ILE A 26 7.84 7.15 -12.22
N ARG A 27 7.87 7.48 -10.92
CA ARG A 27 6.66 7.76 -10.12
C ARG A 27 5.84 8.94 -10.68
N ILE A 28 6.49 9.88 -11.35
CA ILE A 28 5.87 11.04 -12.03
C ILE A 28 5.10 10.61 -13.31
N GLY A 29 5.52 9.52 -13.97
CA GLY A 29 4.93 9.02 -15.21
C GLY A 29 3.56 8.36 -15.03
N LEU A 30 3.39 7.57 -13.96
CA LEU A 30 2.14 6.88 -13.64
C LEU A 30 1.02 7.86 -13.19
N ILE A 31 1.38 8.92 -12.47
CA ILE A 31 0.43 9.96 -12.00
C ILE A 31 -0.03 10.86 -13.17
N GLY A 32 0.81 11.03 -14.20
CA GLY A 32 0.43 11.70 -15.45
C GLY A 32 -0.76 11.05 -16.17
N GLY A 33 -0.98 9.74 -15.97
CA GLY A 33 -2.14 9.00 -16.48
C GLY A 33 -3.46 9.42 -15.81
N LEU A 34 -3.49 9.57 -14.49
CA LEU A 34 -4.70 9.91 -13.73
C LEU A 34 -5.25 11.30 -14.08
N GLY A 35 -4.37 12.28 -14.33
CA GLY A 35 -4.76 13.61 -14.79
C GLY A 35 -5.29 13.66 -16.24
N TYR A 36 -4.88 12.72 -17.09
CA TYR A 36 -5.36 12.59 -18.47
C TYR A 36 -6.74 11.91 -18.53
N VAL A 37 -6.96 10.91 -17.68
CA VAL A 37 -8.20 10.14 -17.51
C VAL A 37 -9.38 11.05 -17.11
N ALA A 38 -9.23 11.91 -16.11
CA ALA A 38 -10.30 12.81 -15.66
C ALA A 38 -10.74 13.86 -16.72
N TYR A 39 -9.81 14.30 -17.59
CA TYR A 39 -10.12 15.28 -18.65
C TYR A 39 -10.76 14.63 -19.88
N ASP A 40 -10.34 13.42 -20.26
CA ASP A 40 -10.89 12.74 -21.44
C ASP A 40 -12.29 12.15 -21.17
N GLU A 41 -12.59 11.74 -19.95
CA GLU A 41 -13.86 11.11 -19.55
C GLU A 41 -15.06 12.05 -19.52
N LEU A 42 -14.87 13.29 -19.07
CA LEU A 42 -15.88 14.35 -19.18
C LEU A 42 -16.22 14.66 -20.65
N SER A 43 -15.33 14.29 -21.59
CA SER A 43 -15.56 14.42 -23.04
C SER A 43 -16.14 13.13 -23.67
N TYR A 44 -15.87 11.97 -23.07
CA TYR A 44 -16.24 10.64 -23.56
C TYR A 44 -17.68 10.20 -23.20
N SER A 45 -18.22 10.65 -22.05
CA SER A 45 -19.57 10.26 -21.55
C SER A 45 -20.72 10.64 -22.50
N SER A 46 -20.48 11.55 -23.45
CA SER A 46 -21.47 11.97 -24.43
C SER A 46 -21.81 10.91 -25.51
N SER A 47 -21.12 9.76 -25.57
CA SER A 47 -21.23 8.85 -26.72
C SER A 47 -21.54 7.36 -26.51
N HIS A 48 -21.32 6.69 -25.36
CA HIS A 48 -21.31 5.20 -25.35
C HIS A 48 -21.85 4.44 -24.11
N SER A 49 -22.97 4.83 -23.51
CA SER A 49 -23.57 4.11 -22.36
C SER A 49 -24.42 2.86 -22.66
N SER A 50 -24.18 2.08 -23.74
CA SER A 50 -25.14 1.02 -24.13
C SER A 50 -24.65 -0.42 -24.36
N SER A 51 -23.39 -0.78 -24.10
CA SER A 51 -22.91 -2.13 -24.48
C SER A 51 -22.56 -3.12 -23.36
N ARG A 52 -22.52 -2.74 -22.07
CA ARG A 52 -22.10 -3.68 -21.00
C ARG A 52 -23.22 -4.51 -20.35
N SER A 53 -24.51 -4.19 -20.53
CA SER A 53 -25.61 -4.92 -19.84
C SER A 53 -26.36 -5.98 -20.66
N SER A 54 -25.97 -6.30 -21.90
CA SER A 54 -26.73 -7.28 -22.71
C SER A 54 -25.85 -8.34 -23.38
N LYS A 55 -25.32 -9.29 -22.62
CA LYS A 55 -24.83 -10.54 -23.22
C LYS A 55 -24.71 -11.79 -22.32
N LYS A 56 -25.45 -11.87 -21.20
CA LYS A 56 -25.58 -13.13 -20.44
C LYS A 56 -26.91 -13.87 -20.60
N ASP A 57 -27.91 -13.29 -21.28
CA ASP A 57 -29.18 -13.97 -21.56
C ASP A 57 -29.45 -14.05 -23.07
N LYS A 58 -29.00 -15.13 -23.69
CA LYS A 58 -29.60 -15.80 -24.86
C LYS A 58 -28.71 -16.96 -25.27
N ASP A 59 -29.01 -18.14 -24.74
CA ASP A 59 -28.89 -19.41 -25.45
C ASP A 59 -29.57 -20.52 -24.61
N LYS A 60 -30.89 -20.39 -24.42
CA LYS A 60 -31.80 -21.50 -24.09
C LYS A 60 -33.14 -21.24 -24.78
N ASP A 61 -33.76 -22.32 -25.26
CA ASP A 61 -34.99 -22.47 -26.06
C ASP A 61 -34.68 -22.62 -27.57
N GLU A 62 -35.05 -23.68 -28.28
CA GLU A 62 -35.95 -24.83 -28.11
C GLU A 62 -35.53 -25.88 -29.16
N ASP A 63 -35.64 -27.18 -28.87
CA ASP A 63 -36.24 -28.19 -29.75
C ASP A 63 -36.21 -29.56 -29.06
N ASP A 64 -37.31 -29.86 -28.35
CA ASP A 64 -37.72 -31.21 -27.96
C ASP A 64 -38.23 -31.97 -29.19
N GLU A 65 -37.74 -33.19 -29.45
CA GLU A 65 -38.58 -34.27 -29.99
C GLU A 65 -38.23 -35.60 -29.31
N ASP A 66 -39.26 -36.18 -28.71
CA ASP A 66 -39.37 -37.51 -28.09
C ASP A 66 -38.88 -38.65 -29.01
N ASP A 67 -38.31 -39.72 -28.43
CA ASP A 67 -38.87 -41.07 -28.64
C ASP A 67 -38.29 -42.12 -27.68
N ASP A 68 -39.19 -43.02 -27.31
CA ASP A 68 -39.14 -44.13 -26.36
C ASP A 68 -38.09 -45.23 -26.61
N ASP A 69 -37.96 -46.06 -25.58
CA ASP A 69 -37.87 -47.54 -25.58
C ASP A 69 -36.54 -48.24 -25.17
N GLN A 70 -36.65 -48.89 -24.00
CA GLN A 70 -36.38 -50.31 -23.72
C GLN A 70 -35.05 -50.76 -23.07
N ASP A 71 -35.23 -51.21 -21.83
CA ASP A 71 -34.54 -52.28 -21.11
C ASP A 71 -34.01 -53.42 -22.00
N VAL A 72 -32.77 -53.85 -21.75
CA VAL A 72 -32.37 -55.27 -21.76
C VAL A 72 -31.24 -55.49 -20.73
N ASP A 73 -31.53 -56.36 -19.77
CA ASP A 73 -30.62 -57.00 -18.81
C ASP A 73 -29.55 -57.89 -19.46
N ASP A 74 -28.54 -58.24 -18.64
CA ASP A 74 -27.66 -59.43 -18.65
C ASP A 74 -26.17 -59.01 -18.68
N ASP A 75 -25.22 -59.57 -17.93
CA ASP A 75 -25.14 -60.39 -16.72
C ASP A 75 -23.61 -60.64 -16.52
N GLU A 76 -23.20 -61.13 -15.35
CA GLU A 76 -21.92 -61.83 -15.05
C GLU A 76 -20.67 -61.00 -14.66
N ASP A 77 -20.55 -60.81 -13.33
CA ASP A 77 -19.50 -61.39 -12.45
C ASP A 77 -18.07 -61.54 -13.00
N ASP A 78 -17.12 -60.87 -12.33
CA ASP A 78 -16.01 -61.59 -11.67
C ASP A 78 -15.45 -60.72 -10.53
N GLU A 79 -15.53 -61.31 -9.33
CA GLU A 79 -14.90 -60.86 -8.08
C GLU A 79 -13.38 -60.99 -8.20
N ASP A 80 -12.63 -59.99 -7.74
CA ASP A 80 -11.37 -60.23 -7.03
C ASP A 80 -11.18 -59.10 -6.00
N ASP A 81 -11.15 -59.53 -4.74
CA ASP A 81 -10.81 -58.78 -3.54
C ASP A 81 -9.43 -58.10 -3.69
N ASP A 82 -9.30 -56.86 -3.21
CA ASP A 82 -8.19 -56.48 -2.31
C ASP A 82 -8.48 -55.12 -1.64
N GLU A 83 -8.01 -55.03 -0.40
CA GLU A 83 -8.38 -54.11 0.67
C GLU A 83 -8.04 -52.63 0.40
N ASP A 84 -9.00 -51.73 0.69
CA ASP A 84 -8.76 -50.30 0.88
C ASP A 84 -7.86 -50.06 2.11
N ASP A 85 -6.58 -49.80 1.87
CA ASP A 85 -5.69 -49.11 2.81
C ASP A 85 -5.52 -47.67 2.32
N ASN A 86 -6.15 -46.75 3.04
CA ASN A 86 -6.13 -45.32 2.79
C ASN A 86 -4.73 -44.78 3.16
N GLY A 87 -3.81 -44.84 2.20
CA GLY A 87 -2.40 -44.48 2.35
C GLY A 87 -2.09 -43.11 1.74
N ASN A 88 -1.81 -42.16 2.63
CA ASN A 88 -1.02 -40.95 2.46
C ASN A 88 -0.13 -40.93 1.18
N GLY A 89 -0.42 -40.01 0.26
CA GLY A 89 0.26 -39.84 -1.02
C GLY A 89 1.66 -39.23 -0.87
N ASN A 90 2.60 -39.99 -0.33
CA ASN A 90 4.01 -39.66 -0.37
C ASN A 90 4.54 -39.99 -1.79
N ASN A 91 4.44 -39.04 -2.72
CA ASN A 91 5.11 -39.15 -4.01
C ASN A 91 6.62 -39.06 -3.81
N ASN A 92 7.24 -40.21 -3.51
CA ASN A 92 8.69 -40.37 -3.50
C ASN A 92 9.22 -40.23 -4.94
N ASN A 93 9.46 -38.98 -5.37
CA ASN A 93 10.34 -38.71 -6.50
C ASN A 93 11.73 -39.22 -6.15
N VAL A 94 12.14 -40.32 -6.78
CA VAL A 94 13.50 -40.86 -6.63
C VAL A 94 14.44 -39.88 -7.31
N THR A 95 15.13 -39.04 -6.53
CA THR A 95 16.12 -38.09 -7.01
C THR A 95 17.16 -38.82 -7.87
N PRO A 96 17.41 -38.39 -9.12
CA PRO A 96 18.39 -39.02 -9.99
C PRO A 96 19.79 -39.07 -9.36
N ALA A 97 20.51 -40.17 -9.54
CA ALA A 97 21.88 -40.27 -9.07
C ALA A 97 22.78 -39.23 -9.76
N GLY A 98 23.27 -38.24 -9.01
CA GLY A 98 24.06 -37.11 -9.50
C GLY A 98 23.27 -35.82 -9.75
N ALA A 99 22.02 -35.73 -9.24
CA ALA A 99 21.30 -34.47 -9.13
C ALA A 99 22.03 -33.49 -8.19
N ALA A 100 21.83 -32.19 -8.44
CA ALA A 100 22.31 -31.14 -7.55
C ALA A 100 21.61 -31.21 -6.19
N LYS A 101 22.16 -30.56 -5.18
CA LYS A 101 21.47 -30.37 -3.90
C LYS A 101 20.34 -29.38 -4.02
N TRP A 102 20.59 -28.26 -4.70
CA TRP A 102 19.61 -27.21 -4.93
C TRP A 102 19.48 -26.87 -6.40
N THR A 103 18.25 -26.60 -6.84
CA THR A 103 17.98 -25.84 -8.06
C THR A 103 17.17 -24.61 -7.69
N VAL A 104 17.69 -23.43 -8.03
CA VAL A 104 17.02 -22.14 -7.91
C VAL A 104 16.51 -21.75 -9.29
N LEU A 105 15.21 -21.57 -9.43
CA LEU A 105 14.55 -21.08 -10.64
C LEU A 105 14.21 -19.60 -10.43
N VAL A 106 14.79 -18.72 -11.24
CA VAL A 106 14.55 -17.28 -11.19
C VAL A 106 13.72 -16.88 -12.40
N TYR A 107 12.48 -16.48 -12.16
CA TYR A 107 11.58 -15.94 -13.16
C TYR A 107 11.73 -14.42 -13.18
N MET A 108 12.40 -13.90 -14.21
CA MET A 108 12.86 -12.51 -14.25
C MET A 108 12.21 -11.76 -15.41
N CYS A 109 11.03 -11.20 -15.15
CA CYS A 109 10.44 -10.24 -16.09
C CYS A 109 11.13 -8.89 -15.89
N GLY A 110 11.82 -8.43 -16.93
CA GLY A 110 12.73 -7.29 -16.85
C GLY A 110 12.02 -5.95 -16.62
N THR A 111 10.84 -5.76 -17.22
CA THR A 111 10.02 -4.53 -17.14
C THR A 111 10.77 -3.23 -17.37
N ASP A 112 10.24 -2.13 -16.85
CA ASP A 112 10.93 -0.85 -16.80
C ASP A 112 12.09 -0.84 -15.80
N LEU A 113 12.15 -1.78 -14.86
CA LEU A 113 13.35 -2.00 -14.02
C LEU A 113 14.57 -2.28 -14.90
N GLU A 114 14.37 -3.02 -15.99
CA GLU A 114 15.38 -3.28 -16.99
C GLU A 114 15.41 -2.17 -18.03
N SER A 115 14.33 -1.92 -18.80
CA SER A 115 14.40 -1.03 -19.97
C SER A 115 14.84 0.40 -19.63
N GLN A 116 14.54 0.88 -18.42
CA GLN A 116 14.91 2.23 -17.98
C GLN A 116 16.17 2.27 -17.09
N ASN A 117 16.45 1.22 -16.31
CA ASN A 117 17.47 1.27 -15.26
C ASN A 117 18.55 0.17 -15.33
N GLY A 118 18.33 -0.89 -16.10
CA GLY A 118 19.27 -2.01 -16.24
C GLY A 118 19.40 -2.88 -14.98
N PHE A 119 18.38 -2.91 -14.10
CA PHE A 119 18.46 -3.66 -12.83
C PHE A 119 18.48 -5.18 -13.02
N ALA A 120 17.82 -5.71 -14.04
CA ALA A 120 17.86 -7.13 -14.33
C ALA A 120 19.25 -7.53 -14.83
N SER A 121 19.83 -6.78 -15.77
CA SER A 121 21.23 -6.96 -16.19
C SER A 121 22.22 -6.83 -15.03
N LEU A 122 21.97 -5.92 -14.08
CA LEU A 122 22.79 -5.77 -12.87
C LEU A 122 22.66 -6.98 -11.92
N ALA A 123 21.47 -7.57 -11.79
CA ALA A 123 21.28 -8.78 -11.02
C ALA A 123 22.09 -9.96 -11.61
N PHE A 124 22.17 -10.08 -12.94
CA PHE A 124 23.05 -11.06 -13.59
C PHE A 124 24.53 -10.90 -13.23
N ASP A 125 25.04 -9.65 -13.24
CA ASP A 125 26.43 -9.29 -12.87
C ASP A 125 26.71 -9.62 -11.39
N TRP A 126 25.72 -9.51 -10.52
CA TRP A 126 25.88 -9.90 -9.12
C TRP A 126 25.82 -11.40 -8.92
N MET A 127 24.93 -12.10 -9.64
CA MET A 127 24.79 -13.55 -9.50
C MET A 127 26.04 -14.32 -9.97
N ASP A 128 26.70 -13.88 -11.03
CA ASP A 128 27.89 -14.58 -11.55
C ASP A 128 29.18 -14.26 -10.77
N ASP A 129 29.21 -13.16 -10.02
CA ASP A 129 30.31 -12.80 -9.10
C ASP A 129 30.33 -13.68 -7.83
N GLU A 130 29.22 -14.35 -7.51
CA GLU A 130 29.09 -15.22 -6.34
C GLU A 130 29.80 -16.58 -6.49
N ALA A 131 29.97 -17.29 -5.36
CA ALA A 131 30.50 -18.64 -5.38
C ALA A 131 29.40 -19.63 -5.75
N ILE A 132 29.59 -20.37 -6.84
CA ILE A 132 28.66 -21.40 -7.31
C ILE A 132 29.42 -22.72 -7.45
N THR A 133 28.82 -23.83 -7.03
CA THR A 133 29.39 -25.19 -7.14
C THR A 133 28.47 -26.10 -7.94
N ASP A 134 28.98 -27.26 -8.37
CA ASP A 134 28.18 -28.26 -9.09
C ASP A 134 26.98 -28.82 -8.28
N ASP A 135 26.95 -28.57 -6.96
CA ASP A 135 25.84 -28.96 -6.08
C ASP A 135 24.66 -27.96 -6.11
N VAL A 136 24.78 -26.83 -6.81
CA VAL A 136 23.74 -25.79 -6.91
C VAL A 136 23.54 -25.39 -8.37
N ASN A 137 22.31 -25.44 -8.87
CA ASN A 137 21.93 -24.86 -10.16
C ASN A 137 21.22 -23.53 -9.94
N ILE A 138 21.64 -22.48 -10.63
CA ILE A 138 20.91 -21.20 -10.73
C ILE A 138 20.45 -21.05 -12.18
N ILE A 139 19.14 -21.12 -12.40
CA ILE A 139 18.51 -21.12 -13.72
C ILE A 139 17.59 -19.90 -13.83
N VAL A 140 17.78 -19.08 -14.85
CA VAL A 140 17.05 -17.83 -15.04
C VAL A 140 16.28 -17.88 -16.36
N GLU A 141 15.00 -17.52 -16.35
CA GLU A 141 14.25 -17.16 -17.55
C GLU A 141 13.98 -15.66 -17.58
N THR A 142 14.20 -15.04 -18.73
CA THR A 142 14.16 -13.60 -18.93
C THR A 142 13.19 -13.21 -20.06
N GLY A 143 12.51 -12.08 -19.90
CA GLY A 143 11.63 -11.50 -20.91
C GLY A 143 10.90 -10.26 -20.38
N GLY A 144 9.80 -9.87 -21.01
CA GLY A 144 8.88 -8.85 -20.50
C GLY A 144 9.41 -7.42 -20.33
N THR A 145 10.44 -7.05 -21.10
CA THR A 145 11.02 -5.70 -21.14
C THR A 145 11.18 -5.22 -22.59
N LEU A 146 10.99 -3.92 -22.84
CA LEU A 146 11.18 -3.35 -24.18
C LEU A 146 12.64 -3.29 -24.64
N GLN A 147 13.59 -3.35 -23.71
CA GLN A 147 15.02 -3.27 -24.02
C GLN A 147 15.86 -3.89 -22.89
N TRP A 148 16.96 -4.56 -23.25
CA TRP A 148 18.00 -4.99 -22.32
C TRP A 148 19.25 -4.10 -22.39
N ASN A 149 19.89 -3.81 -21.25
CA ASN A 149 21.04 -2.91 -21.10
C ASN A 149 22.39 -3.65 -21.05
N ASN A 150 22.48 -4.81 -21.70
CA ASN A 150 23.63 -5.73 -21.69
C ASN A 150 24.95 -5.13 -22.23
N GLU A 151 24.90 -3.97 -22.90
CA GLU A 151 26.07 -3.26 -23.45
C GLU A 151 26.57 -2.08 -22.58
N ASP A 152 26.03 -1.90 -21.37
CA ASP A 152 26.45 -0.78 -20.50
C ASP A 152 27.97 -0.82 -20.22
N PRO A 153 28.69 0.32 -20.31
CA PRO A 153 30.11 0.41 -19.96
C PRO A 153 30.48 -0.09 -18.54
N TYR A 154 29.54 -0.24 -17.61
CA TYR A 154 29.78 -0.85 -16.30
C TYR A 154 30.21 -2.32 -16.40
N PHE A 155 29.66 -3.08 -17.36
CA PHE A 155 29.93 -4.51 -17.53
C PHE A 155 31.24 -4.81 -18.29
N ASN A 156 32.10 -3.80 -18.54
CA ASN A 156 33.26 -3.96 -19.44
C ASN A 156 34.26 -5.02 -18.96
N GLY A 157 34.26 -6.18 -19.66
CA GLY A 157 35.08 -7.34 -19.32
C GLY A 157 34.43 -8.29 -18.31
N ASP A 158 33.12 -8.19 -18.15
CA ASP A 158 32.23 -9.07 -17.37
C ASP A 158 31.56 -10.11 -18.27
N ALA A 159 31.14 -11.25 -17.71
CA ALA A 159 30.48 -12.32 -18.47
C ALA A 159 29.10 -11.91 -18.99
N VAL A 160 28.41 -10.96 -18.34
CA VAL A 160 27.12 -10.43 -18.82
C VAL A 160 27.25 -9.78 -20.21
N GLN A 161 28.41 -9.24 -20.56
CA GLN A 161 28.65 -8.69 -21.92
C GLN A 161 28.82 -9.75 -23.00
N ASP A 162 29.16 -10.98 -22.61
CA ASP A 162 29.40 -12.07 -23.54
C ASP A 162 28.08 -12.79 -23.92
N VAL A 163 26.95 -12.39 -23.34
CA VAL A 163 25.61 -12.95 -23.57
C VAL A 163 24.66 -11.91 -24.15
N GLU A 164 23.96 -12.28 -25.23
CA GLU A 164 22.92 -11.47 -25.85
C GLU A 164 21.55 -11.97 -25.35
N ILE A 165 20.95 -11.25 -24.40
CA ILE A 165 19.57 -11.53 -23.96
C ILE A 165 18.60 -11.00 -25.04
N PRO A 166 17.74 -11.86 -25.62
CA PRO A 166 16.85 -11.44 -26.70
C PRO A 166 15.70 -10.56 -26.19
N GLU A 167 15.39 -9.49 -26.93
CA GLU A 167 14.23 -8.60 -26.68
C GLU A 167 12.92 -9.18 -27.25
N ASP A 168 13.00 -10.11 -28.20
CA ASP A 168 11.86 -10.65 -28.96
C ASP A 168 11.60 -12.14 -28.71
N MET A 169 12.14 -12.69 -27.62
CA MET A 169 12.03 -14.10 -27.20
C MET A 169 12.12 -14.20 -25.67
N LEU A 170 11.68 -15.32 -25.08
CA LEU A 170 11.97 -15.63 -23.68
C LEU A 170 13.32 -16.38 -23.59
N GLY A 171 14.33 -15.75 -23.02
CA GLY A 171 15.70 -16.29 -22.89
C GLY A 171 15.86 -17.18 -21.67
N ARG A 172 16.65 -18.26 -21.76
CA ARG A 172 16.96 -19.16 -20.64
C ARG A 172 18.46 -19.27 -20.42
N PHE A 173 18.88 -19.11 -19.17
CA PHE A 173 20.29 -19.04 -18.80
C PHE A 173 20.61 -19.90 -17.58
N LYS A 174 21.84 -20.41 -17.52
CA LYS A 174 22.44 -20.95 -16.29
C LYS A 174 23.54 -20.01 -15.82
N ILE A 175 23.52 -19.66 -14.53
CA ILE A 175 24.59 -18.87 -13.93
C ILE A 175 25.64 -19.80 -13.31
N GLU A 176 26.90 -19.53 -13.61
CA GLU A 176 28.08 -20.12 -12.97
C GLU A 176 29.06 -19.01 -12.56
N GLN A 177 30.01 -19.33 -11.69
CA GLN A 177 30.96 -18.32 -11.20
C GLN A 177 31.80 -17.74 -12.35
N GLY A 178 31.55 -16.47 -12.68
CA GLY A 178 32.17 -15.70 -13.76
C GLY A 178 31.78 -16.16 -15.17
N GLU A 179 30.63 -16.83 -15.34
CA GLU A 179 30.10 -17.25 -16.64
C GLU A 179 28.57 -17.31 -16.63
N VAL A 180 27.93 -16.71 -17.64
CA VAL A 180 26.50 -16.86 -17.92
C VAL A 180 26.35 -17.74 -19.17
N ILE A 181 25.68 -18.88 -19.02
CA ILE A 181 25.54 -19.88 -20.08
C ILE A 181 24.16 -19.77 -20.72
N ASP A 182 24.12 -19.39 -21.99
CA ASP A 182 22.91 -19.42 -22.84
C ASP A 182 22.43 -20.87 -23.06
N LEU A 183 21.22 -21.17 -22.59
CA LEU A 183 20.54 -22.46 -22.73
C LEU A 183 19.57 -22.50 -23.91
N GLY A 184 19.44 -21.39 -24.63
CA GLY A 184 18.50 -21.15 -25.70
C GLY A 184 17.38 -20.20 -25.29
N ALA A 185 16.48 -19.96 -26.23
CA ALA A 185 15.29 -19.14 -26.03
C ALA A 185 14.06 -19.85 -26.59
N VAL A 186 12.90 -19.55 -26.02
CA VAL A 186 11.58 -19.99 -26.51
C VAL A 186 10.81 -18.82 -27.09
N GLU A 187 9.69 -19.13 -27.76
CA GLU A 187 8.83 -18.11 -28.38
C GLU A 187 8.41 -17.06 -27.33
N LEU A 188 8.44 -15.78 -27.73
CA LEU A 188 8.00 -14.70 -26.87
C LEU A 188 6.53 -14.89 -26.51
N GLN A 189 6.25 -14.97 -25.21
CA GLN A 189 4.93 -14.97 -24.61
C GLN A 189 4.94 -13.97 -23.45
N SER A 190 3.75 -13.60 -22.97
CA SER A 190 3.65 -12.71 -21.81
C SER A 190 4.20 -13.39 -20.58
N MET A 191 5.14 -12.74 -19.88
CA MET A 191 5.57 -13.19 -18.56
C MET A 191 4.54 -12.90 -17.46
N GLY A 192 3.51 -12.12 -17.78
CA GLY A 192 2.32 -11.93 -16.95
C GLY A 192 1.31 -13.09 -17.01
N SER A 193 1.64 -14.24 -17.62
CA SER A 193 0.68 -15.33 -17.85
C SER A 193 1.00 -16.64 -17.12
N ALA A 194 -0.04 -17.32 -16.62
CA ALA A 194 0.07 -18.62 -15.94
C ALA A 194 0.74 -19.71 -16.81
N ASP A 195 0.48 -19.71 -18.12
CA ASP A 195 1.05 -20.66 -19.09
C ASP A 195 2.57 -20.51 -19.19
N THR A 196 3.09 -19.28 -19.17
CA THR A 196 4.53 -19.03 -19.25
C THR A 196 5.23 -19.42 -17.95
N LEU A 197 4.62 -19.07 -16.81
CA LEU A 197 5.11 -19.47 -15.49
C LEU A 197 5.20 -21.01 -15.35
N SER A 198 4.13 -21.72 -15.72
CA SER A 198 4.08 -23.19 -15.63
C SER A 198 5.07 -23.89 -16.57
N ASP A 199 5.28 -23.37 -17.80
CA ASP A 199 6.27 -23.91 -18.73
C ASP A 199 7.70 -23.79 -18.17
N PHE A 200 8.04 -22.64 -17.59
CA PHE A 200 9.36 -22.43 -16.99
C PHE A 200 9.60 -23.36 -15.80
N ILE A 201 8.63 -23.48 -14.89
CA ILE A 201 8.71 -24.39 -13.73
C ILE A 201 8.94 -25.83 -14.21
N SER A 202 8.07 -26.31 -15.09
CA SER A 202 8.11 -27.68 -15.61
C SER A 202 9.43 -27.97 -16.35
N TRP A 203 9.87 -27.04 -17.21
CA TRP A 203 11.10 -27.18 -17.97
C TRP A 203 12.33 -27.13 -17.07
N GLY A 204 12.37 -26.21 -16.11
CA GLY A 204 13.49 -25.99 -15.21
C GLY A 204 13.76 -27.22 -14.36
N VAL A 205 12.72 -27.77 -13.72
CA VAL A 205 12.83 -28.98 -12.90
C VAL A 205 13.18 -30.22 -13.73
N ALA A 206 12.64 -30.35 -14.94
CA ALA A 206 12.96 -31.47 -15.83
C ALA A 206 14.41 -31.42 -16.35
N SER A 207 14.94 -30.21 -16.58
CA SER A 207 16.28 -29.99 -17.15
C SER A 207 17.37 -30.00 -16.08
N TYR A 208 17.05 -29.52 -14.88
CA TYR A 208 17.97 -29.35 -13.75
C TYR A 208 17.41 -29.99 -12.47
N PRO A 209 17.34 -31.34 -12.42
CA PRO A 209 16.84 -32.03 -11.25
C PRO A 209 17.73 -31.82 -10.02
N ALA A 210 17.12 -31.60 -8.85
CA ALA A 210 17.78 -31.41 -7.57
C ALA A 210 17.07 -32.15 -6.42
N GLU A 211 17.71 -32.20 -5.26
CA GLU A 211 17.08 -32.68 -4.01
C GLU A 211 16.10 -31.65 -3.44
N LYS A 212 16.38 -30.35 -3.57
CA LYS A 212 15.56 -29.24 -3.10
C LYS A 212 15.40 -28.16 -4.17
N TYR A 213 14.28 -27.44 -4.13
CA TYR A 213 13.92 -26.41 -5.10
C TYR A 213 13.58 -25.09 -4.43
N MET A 214 14.12 -24.01 -4.99
CA MET A 214 13.74 -22.64 -4.67
C MET A 214 13.19 -21.97 -5.93
N PHE A 215 12.06 -21.27 -5.81
CA PHE A 215 11.54 -20.40 -6.86
C PHE A 215 11.74 -18.94 -6.45
N VAL A 216 12.18 -18.10 -7.39
CA VAL A 216 12.33 -16.65 -7.19
C VAL A 216 11.51 -15.92 -8.24
N MET A 217 10.52 -15.16 -7.78
CA MET A 217 9.75 -14.23 -8.60
C MET A 217 10.44 -12.86 -8.52
N TRP A 218 10.89 -12.30 -9.64
CA TRP A 218 11.74 -11.10 -9.68
C TRP A 218 11.09 -10.04 -10.54
N ASN A 219 10.52 -9.00 -9.91
CA ASN A 219 9.99 -7.80 -10.56
C ASN A 219 9.37 -6.79 -9.58
N HIS A 220 8.60 -5.84 -10.08
CA HIS A 220 7.52 -5.15 -9.37
C HIS A 220 6.52 -6.13 -8.76
N GLY A 221 5.98 -5.72 -7.61
CA GLY A 221 4.84 -6.36 -6.96
C GLY A 221 3.87 -5.32 -6.46
N TYR A 222 2.59 -5.62 -6.59
CA TYR A 222 1.52 -4.82 -6.01
C TYR A 222 0.42 -5.76 -5.55
N VAL A 223 0.38 -6.04 -4.25
CA VAL A 223 -0.55 -7.03 -3.68
C VAL A 223 -1.99 -6.53 -3.68
N GLU A 224 -2.17 -5.23 -3.47
CA GLU A 224 -3.51 -4.66 -3.54
C GLU A 224 -3.92 -4.39 -4.98
N PRO A 225 -5.21 -4.35 -5.26
CA PRO A 225 -6.20 -5.33 -4.86
C PRO A 225 -5.99 -6.74 -5.48
N TYR A 226 -4.98 -6.92 -6.33
CA TYR A 226 -5.01 -7.98 -7.34
C TYR A 226 -3.90 -9.03 -7.21
N GLY A 227 -2.89 -8.78 -6.36
CA GLY A 227 -1.64 -9.55 -6.40
C GLY A 227 -0.94 -9.44 -7.74
N ASN A 228 -0.89 -8.24 -8.32
CA ASN A 228 -0.29 -7.98 -9.62
C ASN A 228 1.23 -7.97 -9.52
N MET A 229 1.84 -9.06 -9.97
CA MET A 229 3.28 -9.24 -10.06
C MET A 229 3.67 -9.40 -11.53
N GLU A 230 4.96 -9.30 -11.82
CA GLU A 230 5.46 -9.60 -13.16
C GLU A 230 4.89 -8.70 -14.30
N HIS A 231 4.95 -7.36 -14.15
CA HIS A 231 4.34 -6.35 -15.05
C HIS A 231 5.01 -6.25 -16.43
N ASP A 232 4.70 -7.15 -17.34
CA ASP A 232 5.30 -7.27 -18.68
C ASP A 232 5.16 -5.96 -19.51
N GLU A 233 6.29 -5.37 -19.92
CA GLU A 233 6.30 -4.10 -20.68
C GLU A 233 6.00 -4.31 -22.18
N ILE A 234 6.04 -5.55 -22.68
CA ILE A 234 5.76 -5.89 -24.07
C ILE A 234 4.28 -6.22 -24.27
N PHE A 235 3.67 -6.93 -23.32
CA PHE A 235 2.28 -7.38 -23.39
C PHE A 235 1.36 -6.52 -22.54
N TYR A 236 0.17 -6.24 -23.07
CA TYR A 236 -0.86 -5.43 -22.41
C TYR A 236 -2.17 -6.21 -22.32
N ASP A 237 -2.93 -6.07 -21.23
CA ASP A 237 -4.29 -6.63 -21.11
C ASP A 237 -5.22 -5.92 -22.12
N ASP A 238 -5.93 -6.69 -22.95
CA ASP A 238 -6.87 -6.17 -23.96
C ASP A 238 -8.24 -5.77 -23.40
N ASN A 239 -8.45 -5.89 -22.08
CA ASN A 239 -9.69 -5.71 -21.34
C ASN A 239 -10.84 -6.64 -21.78
N ALA A 240 -10.52 -7.72 -22.49
CA ALA A 240 -11.43 -8.74 -23.00
C ALA A 240 -10.95 -10.17 -22.68
N GLY A 241 -9.96 -10.33 -21.80
CA GLY A 241 -9.41 -11.61 -21.37
C GLY A 241 -8.35 -12.17 -22.33
N GLY A 242 -7.68 -11.30 -23.09
CA GLY A 242 -6.53 -11.63 -23.91
C GLY A 242 -5.43 -10.59 -23.78
N THR A 243 -4.33 -10.80 -24.50
CA THR A 243 -3.17 -9.90 -24.46
C THR A 243 -2.86 -9.29 -25.82
N ILE A 244 -2.33 -8.07 -25.79
CA ILE A 244 -1.83 -7.33 -26.96
C ILE A 244 -0.31 -7.32 -26.89
N ASN A 245 0.33 -7.93 -27.89
CA ASN A 245 1.77 -7.78 -28.08
C ASN A 245 2.08 -6.44 -28.79
N SER A 246 2.75 -5.54 -28.08
CA SER A 246 3.13 -4.21 -28.60
C SER A 246 4.18 -4.26 -29.72
N LEU A 247 4.95 -5.35 -29.83
CA LEU A 247 5.93 -5.54 -30.92
C LEU A 247 5.26 -5.96 -32.24
N GLU A 248 4.09 -6.60 -32.17
CA GLU A 248 3.38 -7.13 -33.35
C GLU A 248 2.34 -6.17 -33.93
N THR A 249 1.88 -5.20 -33.13
CA THR A 249 0.72 -4.37 -33.45
C THR A 249 1.05 -2.87 -33.43
N ASN A 250 0.54 -2.09 -34.39
CA ASN A 250 0.56 -0.62 -34.30
C ASN A 250 -0.65 -0.13 -33.49
N VAL A 251 -0.93 -0.77 -32.36
CA VAL A 251 -2.00 -0.34 -31.44
C VAL A 251 -1.41 0.75 -30.56
N ASP A 252 -2.18 1.82 -30.38
CA ASP A 252 -1.84 2.81 -29.36
C ASP A 252 -2.10 2.18 -28.00
N THR A 253 -1.03 1.84 -27.28
CA THR A 253 -1.11 1.16 -25.97
C THR A 253 -1.32 2.14 -24.82
N SER A 254 -1.47 3.44 -25.10
CA SER A 254 -1.63 4.46 -24.05
C SER A 254 -2.88 4.30 -23.18
N ASP A 255 -3.87 3.55 -23.66
CA ASP A 255 -5.12 3.26 -22.95
C ASP A 255 -5.14 1.86 -22.29
N TYR A 256 -4.05 1.08 -22.35
CA TYR A 256 -3.98 -0.29 -21.80
C TYR A 256 -2.95 -0.42 -20.69
N PHE A 257 -3.17 -1.37 -19.78
CA PHE A 257 -2.25 -1.69 -18.71
C PHE A 257 -1.33 -2.84 -19.12
N ASN A 258 -0.10 -2.85 -18.59
CA ASN A 258 0.81 -3.99 -18.75
C ASN A 258 0.11 -5.26 -18.27
N ASP A 259 0.34 -6.35 -18.99
CA ASP A 259 -0.09 -7.67 -18.55
C ASP A 259 0.73 -8.07 -17.32
N CYS A 260 0.08 -8.69 -16.34
CA CYS A 260 0.71 -9.03 -15.07
C CYS A 260 0.09 -10.30 -14.51
N LEU A 261 0.87 -11.06 -13.73
CA LEU A 261 0.38 -12.21 -13.01
C LEU A 261 -0.46 -11.73 -11.81
N ASN A 262 -1.75 -12.00 -11.84
CA ASN A 262 -2.61 -11.91 -10.64
C ASN A 262 -2.51 -13.20 -9.80
N LEU A 263 -3.08 -13.21 -8.59
CA LEU A 263 -2.99 -14.38 -7.70
C LEU A 263 -3.62 -15.66 -8.28
N ASP A 264 -4.69 -15.57 -9.08
CA ASP A 264 -5.30 -16.73 -9.75
C ASP A 264 -4.34 -17.34 -10.77
N GLU A 265 -3.66 -16.50 -11.57
CA GLU A 265 -2.68 -16.95 -12.55
C GLU A 265 -1.39 -17.45 -11.90
N ILE A 266 -0.96 -16.86 -10.78
CA ILE A 266 0.12 -17.41 -9.95
C ILE A 266 -0.27 -18.82 -9.50
N ARG A 267 -1.46 -18.99 -8.90
CA ARG A 267 -1.96 -20.31 -8.47
C ARG A 267 -1.97 -21.32 -9.61
N GLN A 268 -2.58 -20.96 -10.73
CA GLN A 268 -2.68 -21.82 -11.91
C GLN A 268 -1.29 -22.18 -12.45
N GLY A 269 -0.37 -21.21 -12.53
CA GLY A 269 0.98 -21.43 -13.03
C GLY A 269 1.80 -22.37 -12.14
N PHE A 270 1.70 -22.24 -10.81
CA PHE A 270 2.32 -23.17 -9.87
C PHE A 270 1.67 -24.57 -9.90
N GLU A 271 0.33 -24.64 -9.97
CA GLU A 271 -0.41 -25.91 -10.07
C GLU A 271 -0.01 -26.69 -11.32
N ASP A 272 -0.06 -26.04 -12.48
CA ASP A 272 0.28 -26.66 -13.77
C ASP A 272 1.77 -26.94 -13.91
N GLY A 273 2.62 -26.14 -13.24
CA GLY A 273 4.04 -26.40 -13.10
C GLY A 273 4.32 -27.74 -12.40
N GLY A 274 3.42 -28.18 -11.50
CA GLY A 274 3.44 -29.52 -10.91
C GLY A 274 4.62 -29.79 -9.97
N VAL A 275 5.14 -28.74 -9.34
CA VAL A 275 6.31 -28.78 -8.45
C VAL A 275 5.92 -28.24 -7.08
N HIS A 276 6.37 -28.92 -6.03
CA HIS A 276 6.34 -28.40 -4.67
C HIS A 276 7.75 -27.91 -4.32
N PHE A 277 7.88 -26.66 -3.89
CA PHE A 277 9.13 -25.98 -3.63
C PHE A 277 9.47 -25.97 -2.14
N ASP A 278 10.72 -26.22 -1.79
CA ASP A 278 11.17 -26.04 -0.40
C ASP A 278 11.12 -24.54 -0.01
N MET A 279 11.23 -23.62 -0.98
CA MET A 279 11.10 -22.18 -0.77
C MET A 279 10.55 -21.46 -2.00
N ILE A 280 9.61 -20.55 -1.79
CA ILE A 280 9.14 -19.58 -2.78
C ILE A 280 9.52 -18.18 -2.28
N ALA A 281 10.41 -17.50 -2.99
CA ALA A 281 10.85 -16.16 -2.64
C ALA A 281 10.28 -15.14 -3.62
N PHE A 282 9.66 -14.10 -3.09
CA PHE A 282 9.17 -12.97 -3.84
C PHE A 282 10.17 -11.82 -3.70
N ASN A 283 10.97 -11.61 -4.73
CA ASN A 283 11.71 -10.37 -4.91
C ASN A 283 10.80 -9.33 -5.59
N THR A 284 9.66 -9.07 -4.93
CA THR A 284 8.60 -8.16 -5.39
C THR A 284 8.05 -7.37 -4.21
N CYS A 285 7.66 -6.11 -4.44
CA CYS A 285 7.14 -5.23 -3.39
C CYS A 285 5.80 -5.73 -2.83
N LEU A 286 5.57 -5.46 -1.54
CA LEU A 286 4.29 -5.70 -0.83
C LEU A 286 3.84 -7.17 -0.76
N SER A 287 4.65 -8.12 -1.22
CA SER A 287 4.32 -9.53 -1.35
C SER A 287 4.22 -10.28 -0.02
N GLY A 288 4.80 -9.77 1.07
CA GLY A 288 4.74 -10.33 2.42
C GLY A 288 3.37 -10.14 3.04
N SER A 289 2.37 -10.81 2.47
CA SER A 289 0.95 -10.65 2.80
C SER A 289 0.27 -12.01 2.98
N MET A 290 -0.81 -12.02 3.74
CA MET A 290 -1.65 -13.20 3.93
C MET A 290 -2.18 -13.72 2.58
N GLU A 291 -2.61 -12.83 1.70
CA GLU A 291 -3.21 -13.16 0.41
C GLU A 291 -2.24 -13.91 -0.50
N VAL A 292 -1.00 -13.44 -0.59
CA VAL A 292 0.04 -14.11 -1.39
C VAL A 292 0.46 -15.42 -0.74
N ALA A 293 0.67 -15.43 0.59
CA ALA A 293 1.05 -16.65 1.32
C ALA A 293 -0.01 -17.76 1.14
N SER A 294 -1.28 -17.40 1.26
CA SER A 294 -2.42 -18.27 1.06
C SER A 294 -2.47 -18.83 -0.37
N ALA A 295 -2.22 -17.97 -1.38
CA ALA A 295 -2.18 -18.37 -2.78
C ALA A 295 -1.06 -19.39 -3.10
N VAL A 296 0.11 -19.29 -2.46
CA VAL A 296 1.24 -20.19 -2.76
C VAL A 296 1.43 -21.34 -1.77
N ALA A 297 0.71 -21.36 -0.65
CA ALA A 297 0.83 -22.39 0.38
C ALA A 297 0.74 -23.84 -0.12
N PRO A 298 -0.13 -24.18 -1.11
CA PRO A 298 -0.16 -25.55 -1.64
C PRO A 298 1.12 -25.98 -2.38
N TYR A 299 1.96 -25.02 -2.79
CA TYR A 299 3.06 -25.23 -3.72
C TYR A 299 4.44 -25.05 -3.09
N GLY A 300 4.54 -24.71 -1.80
CA GLY A 300 5.83 -24.73 -1.12
C GLY A 300 5.79 -24.80 0.41
N ASP A 301 6.96 -25.05 1.00
CA ASP A 301 7.13 -25.19 2.46
C ASP A 301 7.31 -23.82 3.14
N TYR A 302 8.12 -22.93 2.55
CA TYR A 302 8.39 -21.59 3.08
C TYR A 302 8.22 -20.52 2.02
N MET A 303 7.73 -19.35 2.44
CA MET A 303 7.71 -18.13 1.63
C MET A 303 8.67 -17.10 2.20
N VAL A 304 9.42 -16.41 1.35
CA VAL A 304 10.23 -15.23 1.72
C VAL A 304 9.75 -14.02 0.96
N ALA A 305 9.35 -12.96 1.65
CA ALA A 305 8.70 -11.80 1.04
C ALA A 305 8.71 -10.55 1.95
N SER A 306 8.39 -9.39 1.39
CA SER A 306 8.41 -8.09 2.11
C SER A 306 7.01 -7.49 2.24
N GLU A 307 6.64 -7.04 3.43
CA GLU A 307 5.41 -6.26 3.68
C GLU A 307 5.46 -4.89 2.98
N GLU A 308 6.66 -4.31 2.87
CA GLU A 308 6.93 -3.02 2.25
C GLU A 308 7.53 -3.17 0.84
N SER A 309 7.58 -2.06 0.12
CA SER A 309 8.41 -1.85 -1.06
C SER A 309 9.87 -2.20 -0.78
N ILE A 310 10.45 -3.04 -1.64
CA ILE A 310 11.85 -3.48 -1.51
C ILE A 310 12.76 -2.51 -2.27
N PRO A 311 13.87 -2.03 -1.68
CA PRO A 311 14.87 -1.27 -2.42
C PRO A 311 15.46 -2.11 -3.55
N ALA A 312 15.30 -1.70 -4.81
CA ALA A 312 15.71 -2.47 -5.99
C ALA A 312 17.20 -2.88 -6.01
N ILE A 313 18.06 -2.12 -5.32
CA ILE A 313 19.50 -2.42 -5.21
C ILE A 313 19.82 -3.55 -4.23
N ILE A 314 18.92 -3.84 -3.29
CA ILE A 314 19.05 -4.95 -2.34
C ILE A 314 18.22 -6.13 -2.88
N GLY A 315 16.94 -5.90 -3.14
CA GLY A 315 16.03 -6.96 -3.56
C GLY A 315 16.04 -8.13 -2.56
N LEU A 316 16.08 -9.35 -3.12
CA LEU A 316 16.49 -10.55 -2.41
C LEU A 316 18.03 -10.62 -2.41
N PRO A 317 18.71 -10.64 -1.25
CA PRO A 317 20.18 -10.58 -1.17
C PRO A 317 20.86 -11.70 -1.94
N ILE A 318 21.59 -11.37 -3.02
CA ILE A 318 22.19 -12.35 -3.94
C ILE A 318 23.18 -13.30 -3.26
N GLU A 319 23.74 -12.90 -2.11
CA GLU A 319 24.64 -13.70 -1.28
C GLU A 319 24.07 -15.05 -0.81
N TYR A 320 22.74 -15.26 -0.86
CA TYR A 320 22.15 -16.59 -0.60
C TYR A 320 22.74 -17.66 -1.54
N ILE A 321 23.17 -17.28 -2.75
CA ILE A 321 23.81 -18.19 -3.73
C ILE A 321 25.12 -18.74 -3.16
N THR A 322 25.99 -17.87 -2.63
CA THR A 322 27.22 -18.29 -1.97
C THR A 322 26.92 -19.14 -0.73
N TYR A 323 25.90 -18.78 0.06
CA TYR A 323 25.50 -19.57 1.21
C TYR A 323 25.11 -21.01 0.82
N LEU A 324 24.31 -21.18 -0.24
CA LEU A 324 23.94 -22.50 -0.77
C LEU A 324 25.15 -23.28 -1.25
N ALA A 325 26.10 -22.63 -1.93
CA ALA A 325 27.32 -23.27 -2.40
C ALA A 325 28.23 -23.74 -1.26
N GLU A 326 28.27 -23.00 -0.14
CA GLU A 326 29.05 -23.36 1.05
C GLU A 326 28.33 -24.38 1.94
N ASN A 327 27.00 -24.38 1.93
CA ASN A 327 26.13 -25.19 2.80
C ASN A 327 25.06 -25.95 2.00
N PRO A 328 25.41 -26.78 1.00
CA PRO A 328 24.43 -27.35 0.08
C PRO A 328 23.48 -28.36 0.74
N ASP A 329 23.80 -28.85 1.94
CA ASP A 329 22.91 -29.71 2.73
C ASP A 329 21.92 -28.94 3.62
N CYS A 330 21.93 -27.59 3.63
CA CYS A 330 21.05 -26.76 4.47
C CYS A 330 19.56 -27.04 4.22
N THR A 331 18.75 -26.85 5.23
CA THR A 331 17.28 -26.83 5.13
C THR A 331 16.79 -25.51 4.53
N ALA A 332 15.54 -25.47 4.04
CA ALA A 332 14.93 -24.22 3.59
C ALA A 332 14.78 -23.20 4.72
N GLU A 333 14.43 -23.65 5.93
CA GLU A 333 14.40 -22.79 7.12
C GLU A 333 15.78 -22.16 7.41
N GLU A 334 16.87 -22.93 7.32
CA GLU A 334 18.24 -22.40 7.47
C GLU A 334 18.60 -21.39 6.38
N LEU A 335 18.20 -21.66 5.12
CA LEU A 335 18.36 -20.72 4.01
C LEU A 335 17.57 -19.42 4.23
N GLY A 336 16.31 -19.52 4.66
CA GLY A 336 15.45 -18.35 4.85
C GLY A 336 15.95 -17.46 5.98
N ASN A 337 16.38 -18.06 7.10
CA ASN A 337 17.04 -17.32 8.17
C ASN A 337 18.32 -16.61 7.72
N GLU A 338 19.11 -17.23 6.83
CA GLU A 338 20.28 -16.56 6.26
C GLU A 338 19.87 -15.38 5.36
N ILE A 339 18.85 -15.55 4.52
CA ILE A 339 18.32 -14.48 3.67
C ILE A 339 17.88 -13.28 4.53
N LEU A 340 17.14 -13.51 5.62
CA LEU A 340 16.73 -12.44 6.54
C LEU A 340 17.92 -11.76 7.19
N ALA A 341 18.92 -12.53 7.64
CA ALA A 341 20.13 -11.97 8.25
C ALA A 341 20.95 -11.14 7.26
N LEU A 342 21.08 -11.59 6.01
CA LEU A 342 21.73 -10.84 4.94
C LEU A 342 20.97 -9.55 4.64
N TYR A 343 19.64 -9.62 4.50
CA TYR A 343 18.81 -8.44 4.24
C TYR A 343 18.92 -7.42 5.36
N GLU A 344 18.84 -7.85 6.63
CA GLU A 344 19.03 -6.99 7.80
C GLU A 344 20.43 -6.34 7.79
N GLU A 345 21.49 -7.08 7.45
CA GLU A 345 22.83 -6.51 7.31
C GLU A 345 22.85 -5.43 6.22
N GLU A 346 22.29 -5.72 5.04
CA GLU A 346 22.29 -4.82 3.89
C GLU A 346 21.54 -3.52 4.17
N ILE A 347 20.30 -3.59 4.65
CA ILE A 347 19.51 -2.38 4.92
C ILE A 347 20.19 -1.50 5.97
N ASN A 348 20.80 -2.10 7.00
CA ASN A 348 21.52 -1.37 8.03
C ASN A 348 22.84 -0.76 7.51
N ASP A 349 23.60 -1.52 6.70
CA ASP A 349 24.83 -1.05 6.07
C ASP A 349 24.55 0.12 5.13
N TYR A 350 23.51 0.01 4.29
CA TYR A 350 23.12 1.06 3.36
C TYR A 350 22.55 2.28 4.07
N ALA A 351 21.66 2.12 5.06
CA ALA A 351 21.18 3.22 5.88
C ALA A 351 22.35 3.94 6.59
N THR A 352 23.35 3.20 7.08
CA THR A 352 24.56 3.78 7.70
C THR A 352 25.47 4.45 6.68
N GLN A 353 25.68 3.83 5.52
CA GLN A 353 26.53 4.36 4.44
C GLN A 353 25.99 5.68 3.92
N TYR A 354 24.67 5.77 3.80
CA TYR A 354 23.96 6.93 3.33
C TYR A 354 23.41 7.79 4.47
N SER A 355 23.89 7.64 5.70
CA SER A 355 23.38 8.42 6.84
C SER A 355 23.56 9.94 6.70
N SER A 356 24.38 10.40 5.76
CA SER A 356 24.52 11.83 5.42
C SER A 356 23.50 12.34 4.38
N ASP A 357 22.74 11.43 3.77
CA ASP A 357 21.73 11.64 2.74
C ASP A 357 20.48 10.90 3.20
N GLN A 358 19.67 11.59 3.99
CA GLN A 358 18.61 10.95 4.79
C GLN A 358 17.48 10.35 3.94
N ASP A 359 17.34 10.77 2.68
CA ASP A 359 16.31 10.26 1.78
C ASP A 359 16.71 8.89 1.27
N ILE A 360 17.98 8.78 0.90
CA ILE A 360 18.59 7.52 0.60
C ILE A 360 18.59 6.63 1.85
N ALA A 361 18.92 7.17 3.03
CA ALA A 361 18.88 6.40 4.26
C ALA A 361 17.47 5.90 4.62
N MET A 362 16.43 6.71 4.34
CA MET A 362 15.03 6.38 4.62
C MET A 362 14.55 5.19 3.80
N ILE A 363 14.91 5.13 2.51
CA ILE A 363 14.59 3.99 1.62
C ILE A 363 15.04 2.66 2.24
N PHE A 364 16.21 2.67 2.91
CA PHE A 364 16.74 1.47 3.54
C PHE A 364 16.20 1.27 4.96
N SER A 365 15.93 2.35 5.71
CA SER A 365 15.37 2.23 7.05
C SER A 365 13.91 1.80 7.07
N THR A 366 13.21 1.84 5.93
CA THR A 366 11.85 1.29 5.80
C THR A 366 11.81 -0.15 5.26
N GLY A 367 12.96 -0.73 4.90
CA GLY A 367 12.99 -2.08 4.32
C GLY A 367 12.48 -3.14 5.30
N THR A 368 11.63 -4.04 4.83
CA THR A 368 11.16 -5.23 5.56
C THR A 368 11.51 -6.51 4.80
N MET A 369 11.66 -7.63 5.50
CA MET A 369 11.69 -8.96 4.89
C MET A 369 11.23 -9.99 5.92
N SER A 370 10.50 -11.00 5.47
CA SER A 370 9.92 -12.04 6.31
C SER A 370 10.12 -13.42 5.71
N MET A 371 10.11 -14.43 6.57
CA MET A 371 9.98 -15.84 6.23
C MET A 371 8.70 -16.36 6.90
N ILE A 372 7.83 -16.98 6.10
CA ILE A 372 6.53 -17.51 6.50
C ILE A 372 6.54 -19.02 6.27
N ASP A 373 6.25 -19.80 7.32
CA ASP A 373 6.00 -21.25 7.19
C ASP A 373 4.61 -21.48 6.61
N LEU A 374 4.57 -21.95 5.36
CA LEU A 374 3.34 -22.08 4.58
C LEU A 374 2.46 -23.23 5.07
N SER A 375 2.99 -24.16 5.88
CA SER A 375 2.21 -25.26 6.43
C SER A 375 1.14 -24.79 7.43
N ALA A 376 1.26 -23.57 7.97
CA ALA A 376 0.29 -22.96 8.86
C ALA A 376 -0.90 -22.31 8.13
N MET A 377 -0.79 -22.07 6.82
CA MET A 377 -1.79 -21.27 6.09
C MET A 377 -3.17 -21.92 6.03
N GLU A 378 -3.27 -23.26 5.94
CA GLU A 378 -4.57 -23.95 5.97
C GLU A 378 -5.35 -23.63 7.27
N GLU A 379 -4.65 -23.59 8.41
CA GLU A 379 -5.28 -23.28 9.71
C GLU A 379 -5.54 -21.78 9.87
N ILE A 380 -4.62 -20.93 9.40
CA ILE A 380 -4.78 -19.47 9.39
C ILE A 380 -6.00 -19.08 8.53
N ASP A 381 -6.14 -19.62 7.33
CA ASP A 381 -7.23 -19.31 6.39
C ASP A 381 -8.59 -19.70 6.99
N ALA A 382 -8.66 -20.88 7.62
CA ALA A 382 -9.89 -21.33 8.29
C ALA A 382 -10.29 -20.41 9.45
N LEU A 383 -9.35 -20.03 10.32
CA LEU A 383 -9.62 -19.13 11.45
C LEU A 383 -9.90 -17.70 10.98
N MET A 384 -9.28 -17.25 9.89
CA MET A 384 -9.62 -15.97 9.26
C MET A 384 -11.02 -15.98 8.69
N GLY A 385 -11.49 -17.13 8.19
CA GLY A 385 -12.89 -17.42 7.92
C GLY A 385 -13.82 -16.94 9.03
N ASP A 386 -13.57 -17.46 10.24
CA ASP A 386 -14.34 -17.16 11.45
C ASP A 386 -14.16 -15.69 11.91
N LEU A 387 -12.96 -15.13 11.76
CA LEU A 387 -12.69 -13.74 12.14
C LEU A 387 -13.44 -12.75 11.24
N TRP A 388 -13.44 -12.96 9.94
CA TRP A 388 -14.17 -12.10 9.00
C TRP A 388 -15.68 -12.16 9.22
N GLU A 389 -16.22 -13.34 9.55
CA GLU A 389 -17.62 -13.47 9.94
C GLU A 389 -17.94 -12.60 11.18
N ARG A 390 -17.04 -12.55 12.17
CA ARG A 390 -17.19 -11.70 13.37
C ARG A 390 -17.09 -10.21 13.04
N ILE A 391 -16.12 -9.82 12.21
CA ILE A 391 -15.99 -8.45 11.73
C ILE A 391 -17.28 -8.04 11.00
N TYR A 392 -17.84 -8.91 10.16
CA TYR A 392 -19.13 -8.67 9.54
C TYR A 392 -20.27 -8.54 10.56
N TYR A 393 -20.39 -9.42 11.55
CA TYR A 393 -21.47 -9.28 12.54
C TYR A 393 -21.29 -8.08 13.47
N SER A 394 -20.07 -7.56 13.63
CA SER A 394 -19.84 -6.30 14.33
C SER A 394 -20.63 -5.15 13.68
N THR A 395 -20.94 -5.23 12.38
CA THR A 395 -21.73 -4.23 11.64
C THR A 395 -23.19 -4.13 12.08
N TYR A 396 -23.65 -5.00 12.99
CA TYR A 396 -24.95 -4.91 13.65
C TYR A 396 -24.86 -4.20 15.02
N ASN A 397 -23.66 -3.86 15.48
CA ASN A 397 -23.36 -3.18 16.74
C ASN A 397 -22.33 -2.05 16.50
N THR A 398 -22.81 -0.82 16.44
CA THR A 398 -22.00 0.38 16.13
C THR A 398 -20.74 0.50 17.00
N TYR A 399 -20.82 0.17 18.30
CA TYR A 399 -19.67 0.23 19.18
C TYR A 399 -18.57 -0.76 18.80
N GLU A 400 -18.93 -2.01 18.50
CA GLU A 400 -17.96 -3.04 18.10
C GLU A 400 -17.39 -2.76 16.71
N PHE A 401 -18.24 -2.38 15.76
CA PHE A 401 -17.81 -2.00 14.42
C PHE A 401 -16.82 -0.84 14.44
N SER A 402 -17.18 0.25 15.11
CA SER A 402 -16.31 1.42 15.23
C SER A 402 -15.01 1.10 15.96
N ALA A 403 -15.05 0.22 16.97
CA ALA A 403 -13.83 -0.26 17.61
C ALA A 403 -12.94 -1.02 16.62
N VAL A 404 -13.48 -1.91 15.78
CA VAL A 404 -12.72 -2.64 14.75
C VAL A 404 -12.05 -1.67 13.77
N ILE A 405 -12.81 -0.73 13.19
CA ILE A 405 -12.26 0.26 12.25
C ILE A 405 -11.19 1.13 12.90
N THR A 406 -11.40 1.56 14.15
CA THR A 406 -10.41 2.33 14.91
C THR A 406 -9.12 1.55 15.12
N GLN A 407 -9.22 0.24 15.40
CA GLN A 407 -8.04 -0.58 15.60
C GLN A 407 -7.30 -0.86 14.29
N ALA A 408 -8.03 -1.10 13.20
CA ALA A 408 -7.43 -1.25 11.87
C ALA A 408 -6.66 0.01 11.47
N SER A 409 -7.22 1.21 11.68
CA SER A 409 -6.56 2.49 11.32
C SER A 409 -5.33 2.83 12.16
N LYS A 410 -5.05 2.06 13.22
CA LYS A 410 -3.89 2.23 14.12
C LYS A 410 -2.79 1.19 13.88
N CYS A 411 -2.99 0.32 12.89
CA CYS A 411 -1.97 -0.63 12.47
C CYS A 411 -0.98 0.09 11.55
N GLU A 412 0.27 -0.38 11.58
CA GLU A 412 1.24 0.04 10.56
C GLU A 412 0.69 -0.35 9.17
N ASN A 413 0.83 0.55 8.20
CA ASN A 413 0.24 0.43 6.88
C ASN A 413 1.34 0.54 5.81
N TYR A 414 1.23 -0.28 4.77
CA TYR A 414 2.18 -0.43 3.68
C TYR A 414 1.54 -0.05 2.33
N GLY A 415 2.35 0.52 1.43
CA GLY A 415 1.88 0.90 0.09
C GLY A 415 0.98 2.14 0.02
N ALA A 416 0.72 2.83 1.14
CA ALA A 416 -0.19 3.99 1.24
C ALA A 416 0.41 5.34 0.77
N ASP A 417 1.66 5.39 0.31
CA ASP A 417 2.33 6.63 -0.09
C ASP A 417 1.91 7.09 -1.51
N GLY A 418 0.69 7.62 -1.59
CA GLY A 418 0.17 8.38 -2.72
C GLY A 418 -1.08 7.79 -3.38
N ASN A 419 -2.25 7.95 -2.75
CA ASN A 419 -3.59 7.78 -3.34
C ASN A 419 -3.96 6.40 -3.93
N ALA A 420 -3.23 5.34 -3.62
CA ALA A 420 -3.66 3.97 -3.87
C ALA A 420 -4.60 3.48 -2.74
N PRO A 421 -5.40 2.41 -2.91
CA PRO A 421 -6.21 1.80 -1.85
C PRO A 421 -5.41 1.16 -0.70
N GLY A 422 -4.24 1.73 -0.35
CA GLY A 422 -3.27 1.32 0.68
C GLY A 422 -3.90 1.06 2.03
N ASN A 423 -4.35 -0.17 2.23
CA ASN A 423 -4.83 -0.72 3.48
C ASN A 423 -4.22 -2.10 3.75
N LEU A 424 -2.99 -2.36 3.29
CA LEU A 424 -2.17 -3.46 3.77
C LEU A 424 -1.72 -3.08 5.17
N ILE A 425 -2.46 -3.57 6.16
CA ILE A 425 -2.15 -3.34 7.56
C ILE A 425 -1.34 -4.51 8.13
N ASP A 426 -0.46 -4.23 9.08
CA ASP A 426 0.26 -5.27 9.82
C ASP A 426 -0.72 -6.24 10.50
N PHE A 427 -0.72 -7.50 10.06
CA PHE A 427 -1.75 -8.47 10.41
C PHE A 427 -1.66 -8.88 11.88
N ARG A 428 -0.44 -9.08 12.38
CA ARG A 428 -0.21 -9.44 13.78
C ARG A 428 -0.69 -8.34 14.73
N THR A 429 -0.37 -7.08 14.43
CA THR A 429 -0.82 -5.91 15.18
C THR A 429 -2.34 -5.82 15.15
N PHE A 430 -2.95 -6.00 13.97
CA PHE A 430 -4.39 -6.01 13.83
C PHE A 430 -5.05 -7.05 14.76
N LEU A 431 -4.62 -8.31 14.70
CA LEU A 431 -5.11 -9.39 15.59
C LEU A 431 -4.98 -9.01 17.06
N SER A 432 -3.81 -8.50 17.48
CA SER A 432 -3.58 -8.12 18.88
C SER A 432 -4.50 -6.99 19.35
N ARG A 433 -4.88 -6.08 18.45
CA ARG A 433 -5.79 -4.96 18.73
C ARG A 433 -7.25 -5.41 18.74
N LEU A 434 -7.61 -6.53 18.10
CA LEU A 434 -8.96 -7.10 18.13
C LEU A 434 -9.27 -7.88 19.42
N LEU A 435 -8.26 -8.41 20.12
CA LEU A 435 -8.42 -9.19 21.38
C LEU A 435 -9.36 -8.54 22.43
N PRO A 436 -9.32 -7.22 22.68
CA PRO A 436 -10.22 -6.58 23.65
C PRO A 436 -11.65 -6.40 23.14
N ILE A 437 -11.88 -6.55 21.83
CA ILE A 437 -13.18 -6.39 21.17
C ILE A 437 -13.92 -7.73 21.18
N PHE A 438 -13.30 -8.78 20.65
CA PHE A 438 -13.93 -10.10 20.50
C PHE A 438 -13.70 -11.02 21.71
N THR A 439 -14.05 -10.54 22.91
CA THR A 439 -13.79 -11.27 24.18
C THR A 439 -14.59 -12.56 24.37
N ASP A 440 -15.51 -12.88 23.46
CA ASP A 440 -16.35 -14.07 23.48
C ASP A 440 -15.73 -15.27 22.75
N THR A 441 -14.52 -15.11 22.19
CA THR A 441 -13.79 -16.13 21.44
C THR A 441 -12.32 -16.20 21.79
N THR A 442 -11.65 -17.16 21.14
CA THR A 442 -10.21 -17.33 21.11
C THR A 442 -9.64 -17.31 19.69
N VAL A 443 -10.46 -17.09 18.64
CA VAL A 443 -10.03 -17.12 17.23
C VAL A 443 -8.86 -16.18 16.94
N ASP A 444 -8.93 -14.94 17.41
CA ASP A 444 -7.88 -13.93 17.28
C ASP A 444 -6.62 -14.26 18.12
N ASP A 445 -6.79 -14.88 19.30
CA ASP A 445 -5.68 -15.39 20.12
C ASP A 445 -4.98 -16.59 19.47
N GLU A 446 -5.75 -17.49 18.85
CA GLU A 446 -5.26 -18.67 18.12
C GLU A 446 -4.53 -18.26 16.84
N LEU A 447 -5.10 -17.32 16.07
CA LEU A 447 -4.43 -16.71 14.92
C LEU A 447 -3.12 -16.02 15.34
N LEU A 448 -3.16 -15.20 16.39
CA LEU A 448 -1.95 -14.53 16.88
C LEU A 448 -0.85 -15.52 17.25
N ALA A 449 -1.20 -16.65 17.89
CA ALA A 449 -0.24 -17.70 18.21
C ALA A 449 0.33 -18.39 16.97
N LEU A 450 -0.50 -18.66 15.94
CA LEU A 450 -0.02 -19.21 14.67
C LEU A 450 0.95 -18.25 13.97
N ILE A 451 0.65 -16.96 13.95
CA ILE A 451 1.54 -15.94 13.38
C ILE A 451 2.85 -15.88 14.17
N ASP A 452 2.80 -15.83 15.51
CA ASP A 452 3.98 -15.79 16.37
C ASP A 452 4.90 -17.01 16.21
N ASP A 453 4.33 -18.18 15.91
CA ASP A 453 5.08 -19.44 15.78
C ASP A 453 5.62 -19.66 14.35
N ASN A 454 5.02 -19.05 13.32
CA ASN A 454 5.27 -19.39 11.90
C ASN A 454 5.78 -18.21 11.04
N VAL A 455 5.84 -17.00 11.58
CA VAL A 455 6.36 -15.82 10.87
C VAL A 455 7.58 -15.27 11.58
N VAL A 456 8.68 -15.12 10.85
CA VAL A 456 9.92 -14.50 11.32
C VAL A 456 10.25 -13.34 10.40
N SER A 457 10.52 -12.16 10.94
CA SER A 457 10.81 -10.97 10.14
C SER A 457 11.98 -10.16 10.65
N VAL A 458 12.51 -9.34 9.75
CA VAL A 458 13.45 -8.26 10.01
C VAL A 458 12.89 -6.98 9.43
N SER A 459 13.14 -5.86 10.10
CA SER A 459 12.71 -4.55 9.63
C SER A 459 13.75 -3.48 9.91
N GLY A 460 13.78 -2.47 9.05
CA GLY A 460 14.57 -1.28 9.24
C GLY A 460 14.04 -0.41 10.39
N SER A 461 14.87 0.55 10.82
CA SER A 461 14.58 1.39 11.99
C SER A 461 13.32 2.27 11.88
N SER A 462 12.75 2.43 10.69
CA SER A 462 11.53 3.20 10.44
C SER A 462 10.26 2.34 10.33
N ARG A 463 10.38 1.01 10.37
CA ARG A 463 9.26 0.03 10.31
C ARG A 463 9.28 -0.91 11.51
N THR A 464 9.47 -0.37 12.72
CA THR A 464 9.67 -1.20 13.93
C THR A 464 8.41 -1.91 14.42
N ALA A 465 7.23 -1.56 13.90
CA ALA A 465 5.98 -2.26 14.24
C ALA A 465 5.59 -3.33 13.19
N SER A 466 6.34 -3.45 12.09
CA SER A 466 6.25 -4.57 11.14
C SER A 466 6.52 -5.90 11.79
N CYS A 467 5.62 -6.85 11.56
CA CYS A 467 5.62 -8.17 12.15
C CYS A 467 5.75 -9.29 11.11
N GLY A 468 5.95 -8.96 9.84
CA GLY A 468 6.33 -9.90 8.78
C GLY A 468 5.19 -10.41 7.91
N MET A 469 3.95 -10.04 8.17
CA MET A 469 2.83 -10.35 7.28
C MET A 469 1.77 -9.27 7.35
N SER A 470 1.45 -8.69 6.20
CA SER A 470 0.35 -7.74 6.05
C SER A 470 -0.96 -8.46 5.67
N ILE A 471 -2.07 -7.75 5.81
CA ILE A 471 -3.38 -8.18 5.30
C ILE A 471 -4.07 -6.96 4.68
N TYR A 472 -4.73 -7.13 3.54
CA TYR A 472 -5.60 -6.10 3.02
C TYR A 472 -6.84 -5.95 3.90
N PHE A 473 -7.04 -4.74 4.41
CA PHE A 473 -8.24 -4.37 5.17
C PHE A 473 -9.05 -3.30 4.41
N PRO A 474 -10.12 -3.66 3.69
CA PRO A 474 -10.81 -2.71 2.83
C PRO A 474 -11.47 -1.63 3.69
N SER A 475 -10.88 -0.45 3.68
CA SER A 475 -11.29 0.61 4.57
C SER A 475 -12.56 1.28 4.08
N ALA A 476 -13.57 1.35 4.95
CA ALA A 476 -14.79 2.11 4.67
C ALA A 476 -14.52 3.62 4.47
N ILE A 477 -13.35 4.11 4.88
CA ILE A 477 -12.94 5.51 4.71
C ILE A 477 -12.51 5.77 3.25
N TYR A 478 -12.04 4.75 2.53
CA TYR A 478 -11.43 4.93 1.21
C TYR A 478 -12.38 5.54 0.16
N PRO A 479 -13.62 5.06 -0.03
CA PRO A 479 -14.58 5.69 -0.93
C PRO A 479 -14.87 7.16 -0.61
N GLN A 480 -15.00 7.48 0.67
CA GLN A 480 -15.28 8.86 1.10
C GLN A 480 -14.06 9.76 0.91
N ALA A 481 -12.86 9.26 1.18
CA ALA A 481 -11.61 9.98 0.90
C ALA A 481 -11.44 10.26 -0.60
N LEU A 482 -11.78 9.29 -1.45
CA LEU A 482 -11.82 9.47 -2.91
C LEU A 482 -12.83 10.53 -3.31
N ARG A 483 -14.08 10.43 -2.82
CA ARG A 483 -15.13 11.43 -3.08
C ARG A 483 -14.68 12.82 -2.68
N ASN A 484 -14.18 12.99 -1.45
CA ASN A 484 -13.67 14.26 -0.96
C ASN A 484 -12.57 14.79 -1.89
N SER A 485 -11.67 13.94 -2.38
CA SER A 485 -10.60 14.31 -3.30
C SER A 485 -11.13 14.75 -4.68
N TYR A 486 -12.12 14.06 -5.23
CA TYR A 486 -12.71 14.42 -6.53
C TYR A 486 -13.58 15.68 -6.45
N GLU A 487 -14.44 15.80 -5.42
CA GLU A 487 -15.24 17.01 -5.16
C GLU A 487 -14.36 18.25 -5.11
N SER A 488 -13.21 18.08 -4.47
CA SER A 488 -12.16 19.06 -4.33
C SER A 488 -11.50 19.43 -5.65
N ILE A 489 -10.99 18.46 -6.41
CA ILE A 489 -10.39 18.68 -7.73
C ILE A 489 -11.39 19.38 -8.68
N LEU A 490 -12.65 18.93 -8.72
CA LEU A 490 -13.67 19.51 -9.58
C LEU A 490 -13.98 20.95 -9.18
N SER A 491 -14.07 21.21 -7.88
CA SER A 491 -14.35 22.55 -7.36
C SER A 491 -13.17 23.50 -7.61
N ALA A 492 -11.92 23.03 -7.49
CA ALA A 492 -10.69 23.78 -7.83
C ALA A 492 -10.64 24.21 -9.28
N ASN A 493 -11.11 23.33 -10.16
CA ASN A 493 -11.19 23.59 -11.59
C ASN A 493 -12.46 24.32 -12.00
N ASN A 494 -13.31 24.73 -11.03
CA ASN A 494 -14.58 25.40 -11.24
C ASN A 494 -15.48 24.60 -12.22
N ILE A 495 -15.41 23.28 -12.14
CA ILE A 495 -16.21 22.31 -12.89
C ILE A 495 -17.44 22.00 -12.04
N SER A 496 -18.62 22.23 -12.61
CA SER A 496 -19.87 21.82 -11.97
C SER A 496 -20.13 20.35 -12.25
N TYR A 497 -20.55 19.62 -11.22
CA TYR A 497 -20.96 18.22 -11.31
C TYR A 497 -22.35 18.05 -10.69
N THR A 498 -22.98 16.91 -10.99
CA THR A 498 -24.15 16.39 -10.29
C THR A 498 -23.74 15.25 -9.37
N GLU A 499 -24.54 14.92 -8.35
CA GLU A 499 -24.26 13.76 -7.49
C GLU A 499 -24.11 12.47 -8.31
N ASP A 500 -25.01 12.22 -9.26
CA ASP A 500 -24.93 11.05 -10.14
C ASP A 500 -23.59 10.98 -10.92
N GLU A 501 -23.03 12.12 -11.35
CA GLU A 501 -21.72 12.16 -12.04
C GLU A 501 -20.56 11.88 -11.07
N MET A 502 -20.65 12.36 -9.83
CA MET A 502 -19.66 12.04 -8.79
C MET A 502 -19.71 10.56 -8.42
N ASP A 503 -20.91 10.02 -8.24
CA ASP A 503 -21.12 8.60 -7.94
C ASP A 503 -20.57 7.71 -9.05
N GLU A 504 -20.75 8.07 -10.32
CA GLU A 504 -20.19 7.33 -11.46
C GLU A 504 -18.64 7.35 -11.46
N ILE A 505 -18.02 8.49 -11.13
CA ILE A 505 -16.55 8.61 -11.03
C ILE A 505 -16.02 7.71 -9.92
N ILE A 506 -16.59 7.81 -8.71
CA ILE A 506 -16.17 7.03 -7.55
C ILE A 506 -16.43 5.54 -7.77
N SER A 507 -17.60 5.20 -8.30
CA SER A 507 -17.98 3.81 -8.57
C SER A 507 -17.00 3.14 -9.51
N ARG A 508 -16.61 3.82 -10.58
CA ARG A 508 -15.68 3.24 -11.55
C ARG A 508 -14.25 3.13 -11.01
N HIS A 509 -13.84 4.06 -10.15
CA HIS A 509 -12.55 3.97 -9.44
C HIS A 509 -12.56 2.78 -8.47
N LEU A 510 -13.66 2.60 -7.73
CA LEU A 510 -13.83 1.46 -6.83
C LEU A 510 -13.94 0.14 -7.58
N ASP A 511 -14.68 0.07 -8.69
CA ASP A 511 -14.70 -1.10 -9.56
C ASP A 511 -13.27 -1.38 -10.04
N TYR A 512 -12.55 -0.37 -10.53
CA TYR A 512 -11.14 -0.54 -10.91
C TYR A 512 -10.22 -0.93 -9.74
N SER A 513 -10.61 -0.69 -8.48
CA SER A 513 -9.82 -1.08 -7.31
C SER A 513 -10.40 -2.28 -6.53
N LEU A 514 -11.52 -2.88 -6.95
CA LEU A 514 -12.17 -3.95 -6.16
C LEU A 514 -12.66 -5.11 -7.04
N THR A 515 -12.87 -4.93 -8.35
CA THR A 515 -13.53 -5.96 -9.17
C THR A 515 -12.72 -7.25 -9.27
N GLY A 516 -11.39 -7.20 -9.25
CA GLY A 516 -10.55 -8.42 -9.22
C GLY A 516 -10.04 -8.78 -7.82
N TYR A 517 -10.25 -7.95 -6.80
CA TYR A 517 -10.18 -8.43 -5.41
C TYR A 517 -11.27 -9.48 -5.17
N ILE A 518 -12.46 -9.31 -5.79
CA ILE A 518 -13.59 -10.25 -5.71
C ILE A 518 -13.26 -11.62 -6.29
N ASP A 519 -12.48 -11.70 -7.37
CA ASP A 519 -12.13 -12.98 -7.98
C ASP A 519 -11.15 -13.78 -7.07
N ASN A 520 -10.38 -13.07 -6.23
CA ASN A 520 -9.54 -13.67 -5.18
C ASN A 520 -10.32 -14.06 -3.89
N ILE A 521 -11.57 -13.59 -3.70
CA ILE A 521 -12.39 -13.89 -2.50
C ILE A 521 -12.73 -15.38 -2.42
N ASP A 522 -12.72 -16.11 -3.55
CA ASP A 522 -13.05 -17.54 -3.58
C ASP A 522 -12.13 -18.41 -2.71
N PHE A 523 -10.97 -17.89 -2.27
CA PHE A 523 -10.02 -18.63 -1.43
C PHE A 523 -10.13 -18.31 0.07
N ILE A 524 -10.58 -17.11 0.44
CA ILE A 524 -10.75 -16.72 1.84
C ILE A 524 -12.24 -16.77 2.15
N ASP A 525 -12.74 -17.96 2.50
CA ASP A 525 -14.16 -18.25 2.75
C ASP A 525 -14.86 -17.25 3.69
N GLY A 526 -14.12 -16.58 4.58
CA GLY A 526 -14.64 -15.53 5.46
C GLY A 526 -14.80 -14.16 4.81
N TYR A 527 -13.99 -13.85 3.80
CA TYR A 527 -13.89 -12.51 3.22
C TYR A 527 -15.16 -12.10 2.46
N TYR A 528 -15.93 -13.09 1.99
CA TYR A 528 -17.28 -12.88 1.44
C TYR A 528 -18.18 -12.08 2.37
N TRP A 529 -18.05 -12.29 3.69
CA TRP A 529 -18.84 -11.57 4.67
C TRP A 529 -18.51 -10.09 4.65
N TYR A 530 -17.24 -9.74 4.75
CA TYR A 530 -16.82 -8.34 4.75
C TYR A 530 -17.09 -7.65 3.42
N ALA A 531 -16.85 -8.36 2.30
CA ALA A 531 -17.27 -7.91 0.98
C ALA A 531 -18.78 -7.64 0.92
N ALA A 532 -19.65 -8.53 1.40
CA ALA A 532 -21.09 -8.25 1.43
C ALA A 532 -21.45 -7.02 2.27
N TYR A 533 -20.75 -6.78 3.39
CA TYR A 533 -20.94 -5.55 4.17
C TYR A 533 -20.59 -4.30 3.36
N LEU A 534 -19.44 -4.30 2.68
CA LEU A 534 -19.02 -3.19 1.84
C LEU A 534 -20.04 -2.91 0.72
N GLU A 535 -20.74 -3.93 0.19
CA GLU A 535 -21.74 -3.70 -0.86
C GLU A 535 -22.98 -3.10 -0.27
N VAL A 536 -23.45 -3.61 0.88
CA VAL A 536 -24.59 -2.97 1.54
C VAL A 536 -24.28 -1.50 1.76
N ARG A 537 -23.09 -1.18 2.27
CA ARG A 537 -22.66 0.19 2.57
C ARG A 537 -22.48 1.05 1.31
N PHE A 538 -21.79 0.52 0.33
CA PHE A 538 -21.38 1.24 -0.88
C PHE A 538 -22.19 0.82 -2.09
N SER A 539 -23.43 0.34 -1.93
CA SER A 539 -24.25 -0.14 -3.06
C SER A 539 -24.47 0.89 -4.19
N GLU A 540 -24.27 2.18 -3.89
CA GLU A 540 -24.27 3.26 -4.88
C GLU A 540 -22.97 3.31 -5.71
N TYR A 541 -21.87 2.79 -5.16
CA TYR A 541 -20.53 2.85 -5.72
C TYR A 541 -19.96 1.49 -6.13
N TRP A 542 -20.42 0.40 -5.53
CA TRP A 542 -19.83 -0.92 -5.70
C TRP A 542 -20.89 -2.01 -5.54
N THR A 543 -20.80 -3.04 -6.38
CA THR A 543 -21.70 -4.20 -6.36
C THR A 543 -20.89 -5.48 -6.36
N THR A 544 -21.08 -6.37 -5.37
CA THR A 544 -20.41 -7.67 -5.35
C THR A 544 -21.01 -8.62 -6.38
N SER A 545 -20.29 -9.72 -6.61
CA SER A 545 -20.78 -10.82 -7.44
C SER A 545 -21.96 -11.54 -6.77
N SER A 546 -22.81 -12.18 -7.58
CA SER A 546 -23.89 -13.03 -7.04
C SER A 546 -23.37 -14.23 -6.23
N ALA A 547 -22.09 -14.61 -6.39
CA ALA A 547 -21.47 -15.69 -5.62
C ALA A 547 -21.30 -15.29 -4.15
N VAL A 548 -20.88 -14.05 -3.89
CA VAL A 548 -20.74 -13.48 -2.54
C VAL A 548 -22.05 -13.56 -1.78
N TRP A 549 -23.14 -13.06 -2.36
CA TRP A 549 -24.47 -13.14 -1.75
C TRP A 549 -24.97 -14.56 -1.56
N SER A 550 -24.69 -15.46 -2.51
CA SER A 550 -25.08 -16.86 -2.37
C SER A 550 -24.39 -17.53 -1.19
N ASN A 551 -23.10 -17.22 -0.97
CA ASN A 551 -22.32 -17.74 0.15
C ASN A 551 -22.87 -17.20 1.49
N VAL A 552 -22.98 -15.87 1.60
CA VAL A 552 -23.54 -15.16 2.77
C VAL A 552 -24.93 -15.69 3.12
N ASP A 553 -25.85 -15.78 2.17
CA ASP A 553 -27.21 -16.30 2.42
C ASP A 553 -27.21 -17.77 2.89
N SER A 554 -26.28 -18.58 2.38
CA SER A 554 -26.18 -20.00 2.72
C SER A 554 -25.61 -20.25 4.12
N ASN A 555 -24.75 -19.35 4.60
CA ASN A 555 -24.01 -19.48 5.84
C ASN A 555 -24.48 -18.52 6.95
N ALA A 556 -25.46 -17.64 6.69
CA ALA A 556 -25.90 -16.62 7.64
C ALA A 556 -26.41 -17.20 8.96
N ASP A 557 -25.87 -16.70 10.07
CA ASP A 557 -26.36 -17.05 11.40
C ASP A 557 -27.85 -16.63 11.51
N PRO A 558 -28.76 -17.59 11.76
CA PRO A 558 -30.19 -17.31 11.94
C PRO A 558 -30.51 -16.26 13.04
N ASN A 559 -29.59 -16.04 13.99
CA ASN A 559 -29.72 -15.03 15.04
C ASN A 559 -29.61 -13.59 14.51
N TYR A 560 -28.95 -13.38 13.37
CA TYR A 560 -28.76 -12.07 12.73
C TYR A 560 -29.73 -11.83 11.57
N ALA A 561 -30.35 -12.88 11.01
CA ALA A 561 -31.30 -12.81 9.89
C ALA A 561 -32.53 -11.89 10.10
N ASN A 562 -32.83 -11.46 11.33
CA ASN A 562 -33.93 -10.54 11.65
C ASN A 562 -33.46 -9.20 12.25
N GLN A 563 -32.14 -8.96 12.29
CA GLN A 563 -31.56 -7.70 12.74
C GLN A 563 -31.33 -6.78 11.53
N THR A 564 -31.41 -5.48 11.75
CA THR A 564 -31.06 -4.50 10.72
C THR A 564 -29.59 -4.17 10.88
N GLN A 565 -28.79 -4.32 9.83
CA GLN A 565 -27.41 -3.82 9.78
C GLN A 565 -27.40 -2.31 10.02
N ILE A 566 -26.27 -1.78 10.48
CA ILE A 566 -26.03 -0.32 10.48
C ILE A 566 -26.32 0.20 9.06
N SER A 567 -27.18 1.21 8.95
CA SER A 567 -27.65 1.72 7.67
C SER A 567 -26.48 2.21 6.82
N ALA A 568 -26.44 1.78 5.57
CA ALA A 568 -25.47 2.16 4.55
C ALA A 568 -25.36 3.68 4.29
N THR A 569 -26.42 4.40 4.58
CA THR A 569 -26.53 5.86 4.37
C THR A 569 -26.67 6.63 5.68
N ALA A 570 -26.43 5.98 6.82
CA ALA A 570 -26.30 6.72 8.06
C ALA A 570 -24.92 7.39 8.00
N SER A 571 -24.88 8.63 7.50
CA SER A 571 -24.06 9.64 8.16
C SER A 571 -24.42 9.54 9.64
N ALA A 572 -23.44 9.34 10.50
CA ALA A 572 -23.71 9.32 11.92
C ALA A 572 -24.47 10.61 12.28
N ASP A 573 -25.66 10.53 12.87
CA ASP A 573 -26.24 11.67 13.59
C ASP A 573 -25.39 11.87 14.86
N ILE A 574 -24.10 12.25 14.69
CA ILE A 574 -23.24 12.72 15.76
C ILE A 574 -23.78 14.08 16.15
N GLU A 575 -24.62 14.08 17.18
CA GLU A 575 -25.10 15.30 17.80
C GLU A 575 -24.07 15.78 18.81
N TYR A 576 -23.70 17.04 18.75
CA TYR A 576 -22.71 17.63 19.65
C TYR A 576 -23.15 18.98 20.19
N ASP A 577 -22.61 19.32 21.36
CA ASP A 577 -22.66 20.66 21.93
C ASP A 577 -21.24 21.24 22.01
N ILE A 578 -21.10 22.53 21.68
CA ILE A 578 -19.86 23.28 21.92
C ILE A 578 -20.05 24.18 23.14
N LEU A 579 -19.18 23.99 24.13
CA LEU A 579 -19.13 24.77 25.36
C LEU A 579 -17.82 25.56 25.39
N PHE A 580 -17.82 26.75 26.00
CA PHE A 580 -16.61 27.53 26.17
C PHE A 580 -16.66 28.40 27.44
N ASP A 581 -15.50 28.78 27.95
CA ASP A 581 -15.37 29.63 29.14
C ASP A 581 -14.50 30.88 28.92
N ASP A 582 -14.54 31.80 29.89
CA ASP A 582 -13.78 33.06 29.85
C ASP A 582 -12.25 32.86 29.90
N ASN A 583 -11.76 31.63 30.15
CA ASN A 583 -10.33 31.29 30.14
C ASN A 583 -9.87 30.71 28.79
N GLY A 584 -10.73 30.69 27.77
CA GLY A 584 -10.39 30.18 26.44
C GLY A 584 -10.45 28.66 26.32
N ASN A 585 -10.99 27.95 27.32
CA ASN A 585 -11.27 26.53 27.16
C ASN A 585 -12.46 26.39 26.22
N VAL A 586 -12.30 25.60 25.16
CA VAL A 586 -13.37 25.17 24.25
C VAL A 586 -13.54 23.67 24.42
N THR A 587 -14.76 23.24 24.64
CA THR A 587 -15.11 21.84 24.90
C THR A 587 -16.14 21.38 23.89
N LEU A 588 -15.82 20.30 23.18
CA LEU A 588 -16.76 19.52 22.40
C LEU A 588 -17.36 18.44 23.31
N ASP A 589 -18.68 18.42 23.42
CA ASP A 589 -19.42 17.38 24.13
C ASP A 589 -20.25 16.60 23.10
N ILE A 590 -19.84 15.35 22.81
CA ILE A 590 -20.60 14.48 21.91
C ILE A 590 -21.82 13.95 22.67
N THR A 591 -23.00 14.47 22.32
CA THR A 591 -24.27 14.16 22.99
C THR A 591 -24.95 12.90 22.46
N SER A 592 -24.63 12.49 21.22
CA SER A 592 -25.07 11.26 20.56
C SER A 592 -23.99 10.80 19.56
N GLY A 593 -23.85 9.49 19.36
CA GLY A 593 -22.94 8.93 18.35
C GLY A 593 -21.45 8.95 18.73
N SER A 594 -21.09 9.11 20.01
CA SER A 594 -19.70 9.11 20.48
C SER A 594 -18.94 7.82 20.15
N ASP A 595 -19.67 6.71 20.08
CA ASP A 595 -19.18 5.40 19.68
C ASP A 595 -18.73 5.34 18.21
N MET A 596 -19.19 6.27 17.36
CA MET A 596 -18.80 6.35 15.95
C MET A 596 -17.56 7.21 15.70
N VAL A 597 -17.07 7.94 16.71
CA VAL A 597 -15.95 8.88 16.58
C VAL A 597 -14.60 8.13 16.57
N LEU A 598 -13.86 8.21 15.47
CA LEU A 598 -12.49 7.68 15.35
C LEU A 598 -11.47 8.64 15.96
N SER A 599 -11.53 9.90 15.55
CA SER A 599 -10.61 10.94 16.00
C SER A 599 -11.30 12.29 16.08
N VAL A 600 -10.73 13.15 16.92
CA VAL A 600 -11.12 14.55 17.03
C VAL A 600 -9.87 15.39 16.93
N GLU A 601 -9.90 16.38 16.06
CA GLU A 601 -8.85 17.37 15.92
C GLU A 601 -9.38 18.74 16.36
N ALA A 602 -8.57 19.51 17.09
CA ALA A 602 -8.82 20.94 17.27
C ALA A 602 -8.10 21.69 16.15
N ASN A 603 -8.90 22.34 15.31
CA ASN A 603 -8.42 23.15 14.22
C ASN A 603 -8.42 24.64 14.61
N ALA A 604 -7.35 25.33 14.22
CA ALA A 604 -7.09 26.72 14.56
C ALA A 604 -6.89 27.58 13.30
N CYS A 605 -7.59 28.70 13.25
CA CYS A 605 -7.48 29.69 12.18
C CYS A 605 -7.33 31.10 12.75
N TYR A 606 -6.32 31.82 12.29
CA TYR A 606 -6.11 33.21 12.65
C TYR A 606 -6.91 34.16 11.74
N TYR A 607 -7.78 34.96 12.35
CA TYR A 607 -8.57 35.96 11.65
C TYR A 607 -8.01 37.36 11.86
N LEU A 608 -7.88 38.10 10.75
CA LEU A 608 -7.47 39.50 10.75
C LEU A 608 -8.43 40.33 9.90
N ALA A 609 -9.08 41.31 10.52
CA ALA A 609 -9.88 42.32 9.82
C ALA A 609 -9.19 43.67 9.77
N THR A 610 -9.31 44.34 8.63
CA THR A 610 -8.94 45.74 8.43
C THR A 610 -10.13 46.51 7.86
N ASP A 611 -10.06 47.85 7.85
CA ASP A 611 -11.12 48.72 7.32
C ASP A 611 -11.57 48.38 5.87
N ASN A 612 -10.72 47.71 5.08
CA ASN A 612 -10.97 47.45 3.67
C ASN A 612 -10.83 45.98 3.24
N ALA A 613 -10.37 45.08 4.11
CA ALA A 613 -10.15 43.67 3.77
C ALA A 613 -10.12 42.82 5.04
N TYR A 614 -10.45 41.55 4.93
CA TYR A 614 -10.25 40.56 5.98
C TYR A 614 -9.47 39.36 5.44
N SER A 615 -8.76 38.67 6.33
CA SER A 615 -8.05 37.44 6.02
C SER A 615 -8.22 36.37 7.08
N TYR A 616 -8.23 35.12 6.63
CA TYR A 616 -8.17 33.90 7.42
C TYR A 616 -6.83 33.25 7.10
N THR A 617 -6.00 32.99 8.10
CA THR A 617 -4.72 32.28 7.96
C THR A 617 -4.82 30.97 8.72
N LEU A 618 -4.62 29.84 8.04
CA LEU A 618 -4.62 28.54 8.68
C LEU A 618 -3.41 28.40 9.60
N PHE A 619 -3.65 27.95 10.83
CA PHE A 619 -2.60 27.44 11.72
C PHE A 619 -2.59 25.90 11.71
N GLY A 620 -3.71 25.28 11.40
CA GLY A 620 -3.82 23.84 11.19
C GLY A 620 -4.52 23.13 12.34
N SER A 621 -4.25 21.83 12.47
CA SER A 621 -4.92 20.96 13.44
C SER A 621 -3.95 20.35 14.45
N GLU A 622 -4.46 20.06 15.64
CA GLU A 622 -3.83 19.15 16.59
C GLU A 622 -4.80 18.09 17.10
N MET A 623 -4.31 16.90 17.42
CA MET A 623 -5.14 15.83 17.96
C MET A 623 -5.64 16.16 19.35
N VAL A 624 -6.94 15.96 19.59
CA VAL A 624 -7.57 16.12 20.90
C VAL A 624 -8.13 14.79 21.36
N TYR A 625 -7.79 14.43 22.59
CA TYR A 625 -8.19 13.16 23.21
C TYR A 625 -9.35 13.38 24.16
N PRO A 626 -10.21 12.36 24.35
CA PRO A 626 -11.37 12.48 25.22
C PRO A 626 -10.94 12.59 26.71
N ASP A 627 -11.47 13.57 27.42
CA ASP A 627 -11.24 13.81 28.86
C ASP A 627 -11.86 12.72 29.75
N SER A 628 -12.85 11.99 29.22
CA SER A 628 -13.58 10.95 29.93
C SER A 628 -14.18 9.93 28.95
N ALA A 629 -14.65 8.79 29.47
CA ALA A 629 -15.29 7.75 28.67
C ALA A 629 -16.62 8.18 27.97
N ASN A 630 -17.08 9.42 28.17
CA ASN A 630 -18.35 9.93 27.66
C ASN A 630 -18.21 10.84 26.42
N GLY A 631 -17.08 10.85 25.70
CA GLY A 631 -16.96 11.60 24.44
C GLY A 631 -16.88 13.13 24.60
N THR A 632 -16.29 13.61 25.69
CA THR A 632 -16.01 15.04 25.90
C THR A 632 -14.55 15.32 25.55
N TYR A 633 -14.29 16.32 24.72
CA TYR A 633 -12.97 16.71 24.24
C TYR A 633 -12.74 18.18 24.59
N SER A 634 -11.63 18.50 25.25
CA SER A 634 -11.31 19.88 25.61
C SER A 634 -10.04 20.35 24.95
N PHE A 635 -10.08 21.55 24.40
CA PHE A 635 -8.95 22.22 23.84
C PHE A 635 -8.83 23.63 24.44
N ASN A 636 -7.62 23.98 24.89
CA ASN A 636 -7.30 25.34 25.26
C ASN A 636 -6.00 25.73 24.56
N PRO A 637 -6.05 26.68 23.60
CA PRO A 637 -4.85 27.11 22.90
C PRO A 637 -3.83 27.79 23.83
N ASN A 638 -4.25 28.33 24.98
CA ASN A 638 -3.39 29.08 25.92
C ASN A 638 -2.55 30.20 25.24
N CYS A 639 -3.01 30.73 24.11
CA CYS A 639 -2.24 31.64 23.25
C CYS A 639 -0.91 31.04 22.73
N GLU A 640 -0.77 29.72 22.71
CA GLU A 640 0.39 28.99 22.20
C GLU A 640 0.01 28.18 20.94
N TRP A 641 0.95 28.07 19.99
CA TRP A 641 0.83 27.20 18.82
C TRP A 641 2.21 26.64 18.44
N PHE A 642 2.26 25.69 17.51
CA PHE A 642 3.53 25.10 17.05
C PHE A 642 4.45 26.17 16.46
N THR A 643 5.70 26.17 16.91
CA THR A 643 6.74 27.07 16.46
C THR A 643 8.03 26.35 16.12
N PHE A 644 8.72 26.86 15.12
CA PHE A 644 10.09 26.47 14.73
C PHE A 644 10.98 27.69 14.96
N ASP A 645 11.90 27.60 15.95
CA ASP A 645 12.72 28.73 16.40
C ASP A 645 11.89 29.99 16.75
N GLY A 646 10.70 29.78 17.30
CA GLY A 646 9.76 30.85 17.63
C GLY A 646 8.97 31.42 16.45
N HIS A 647 9.10 30.87 15.25
CA HIS A 647 8.21 31.17 14.12
C HIS A 647 7.01 30.23 14.16
N VAL A 648 5.81 30.78 14.30
CA VAL A 648 4.56 30.01 14.30
C VAL A 648 4.34 29.38 12.95
N VAL A 649 4.05 28.08 12.87
CA VAL A 649 3.90 27.36 11.59
C VAL A 649 2.50 26.80 11.39
N THR A 650 2.16 26.49 10.13
CA THR A 650 0.95 25.71 9.80
C THR A 650 1.25 24.24 10.04
N VAL A 651 0.37 23.49 10.71
CA VAL A 651 0.58 22.07 10.98
C VAL A 651 -0.56 21.18 10.48
N TYR A 652 -0.19 20.06 9.86
CA TYR A 652 -1.09 19.00 9.47
C TYR A 652 -0.73 17.73 10.21
N ILE A 653 -1.71 16.94 10.62
CA ILE A 653 -1.49 15.62 11.21
C ILE A 653 -1.37 14.63 10.05
N VAL A 654 -0.29 13.87 10.04
CA VAL A 654 0.01 12.85 9.02
C VAL A 654 -0.31 11.48 9.58
N GLU A 655 0.14 11.22 10.81
CA GLU A 655 -0.06 9.95 11.52
C GLU A 655 -0.29 10.23 13.00
N ASP A 656 -1.18 9.46 13.63
CA ASP A 656 -1.35 9.48 15.08
C ASP A 656 -1.51 8.04 15.63
N THR A 657 -0.53 7.62 16.42
CA THR A 657 -0.51 6.30 17.07
C THR A 657 -0.58 6.44 18.58
N ASP A 658 -0.60 5.33 19.33
CA ASP A 658 -0.61 5.42 20.80
C ASP A 658 0.72 5.98 21.35
N ASP A 659 1.82 5.85 20.60
CA ASP A 659 3.16 6.22 21.04
C ASP A 659 3.66 7.56 20.48
N HIS A 660 3.15 7.99 19.33
CA HIS A 660 3.64 9.19 18.65
C HIS A 660 2.62 9.87 17.73
N THR A 661 2.95 11.07 17.26
CA THR A 661 2.24 11.78 16.19
C THR A 661 3.26 12.31 15.17
N ILE A 662 3.01 12.08 13.89
CA ILE A 662 3.78 12.73 12.80
C ILE A 662 2.98 13.91 12.29
N TYR A 663 3.63 15.06 12.20
CA TYR A 663 3.08 16.29 11.67
C TYR A 663 3.83 16.73 10.41
N ALA A 664 3.18 17.52 9.57
CA ALA A 664 3.79 18.19 8.41
C ALA A 664 3.52 19.69 8.45
N THR A 665 4.53 20.51 8.12
CA THR A 665 4.38 21.96 7.88
C THR A 665 4.82 22.32 6.47
N PRO A 666 4.02 23.08 5.69
CA PRO A 666 4.40 23.51 4.36
C PRO A 666 5.49 24.60 4.44
N ALA A 667 6.49 24.51 3.57
CA ALA A 667 7.60 25.45 3.48
C ALA A 667 8.12 25.54 2.04
N ASP A 668 8.72 26.67 1.69
CA ASP A 668 9.63 26.77 0.57
C ASP A 668 11.05 26.60 1.12
N VAL A 669 11.73 25.53 0.71
CA VAL A 669 13.11 25.27 1.08
C VAL A 669 13.98 25.48 -0.14
N ASN A 670 14.81 26.53 -0.12
CA ASN A 670 15.70 26.89 -1.23
C ASN A 670 14.98 27.00 -2.60
N GLU A 671 13.81 27.64 -2.65
CA GLU A 671 12.95 27.77 -3.85
C GLU A 671 12.25 26.46 -4.27
N VAL A 672 12.21 25.45 -3.39
CA VAL A 672 11.49 24.18 -3.57
C VAL A 672 10.32 24.10 -2.61
N TRP A 673 9.09 24.14 -3.14
CA TRP A 673 7.88 24.00 -2.33
C TRP A 673 7.78 22.57 -1.79
N SER A 674 7.68 22.44 -0.46
CA SER A 674 7.85 21.17 0.26
C SER A 674 7.00 21.14 1.54
N PHE A 675 6.74 19.96 2.07
CA PHE A 675 6.37 19.76 3.48
C PHE A 675 7.61 19.44 4.29
N ILE A 676 7.72 19.94 5.52
CA ILE A 676 8.70 19.52 6.52
C ILE A 676 7.94 18.65 7.53
N TYR A 677 8.32 17.39 7.64
CA TYR A 677 7.76 16.41 8.57
C TYR A 677 8.53 16.44 9.88
N PHE A 678 7.79 16.36 10.99
CA PHE A 678 8.35 16.29 12.32
C PHE A 678 7.53 15.36 13.20
N TYR A 679 8.25 14.65 14.06
CA TYR A 679 7.75 13.62 14.93
C TYR A 679 7.56 14.17 16.35
N PHE A 680 6.48 13.77 17.01
CA PHE A 680 6.22 14.03 18.42
C PHE A 680 6.11 12.71 19.18
N ASP A 681 7.07 12.48 20.08
CA ASP A 681 7.05 11.34 20.99
C ASP A 681 6.08 11.61 22.16
N LYS A 682 4.98 10.87 22.26
CA LYS A 682 3.99 11.06 23.33
C LYS A 682 4.49 10.56 24.69
N THR A 683 5.47 9.66 24.70
CA THR A 683 6.06 9.11 25.92
C THR A 683 7.05 10.07 26.56
N THR A 684 7.92 10.69 25.75
CA THR A 684 8.94 11.63 26.24
C THR A 684 8.47 13.08 26.21
N GLY A 685 7.53 13.41 25.33
CA GLY A 685 7.06 14.77 25.08
C GLY A 685 8.04 15.60 24.24
N GLU A 686 8.95 14.95 23.51
CA GLU A 686 9.97 15.60 22.68
C GLU A 686 9.56 15.63 21.20
N TYR A 687 9.97 16.69 20.51
CA TYR A 687 9.80 16.85 19.06
C TYR A 687 11.14 16.61 18.35
N SER A 688 11.10 16.01 17.16
CA SER A 688 12.27 15.85 16.30
C SER A 688 11.91 16.01 14.83
N LEU A 689 12.81 16.60 14.05
CA LEU A 689 12.69 16.61 12.59
C LEU A 689 12.79 15.20 12.03
N LEU A 690 12.03 14.91 10.99
CA LEU A 690 12.12 13.67 10.21
C LEU A 690 12.79 13.94 8.87
N HIS A 691 11.98 14.31 7.87
CA HIS A 691 12.39 14.62 6.52
C HIS A 691 11.47 15.71 5.96
N CYS A 692 11.78 16.23 4.80
CA CYS A 692 10.90 17.04 3.98
C CYS A 692 10.40 16.19 2.81
N ALA A 693 9.25 16.52 2.24
CA ALA A 693 8.78 15.96 0.98
C ALA A 693 8.48 17.11 0.01
N VAL A 694 8.98 17.04 -1.22
CA VAL A 694 8.64 18.03 -2.25
C VAL A 694 7.14 18.00 -2.49
N ILE A 695 6.54 19.16 -2.76
CA ILE A 695 5.13 19.27 -3.13
C ILE A 695 5.05 19.40 -4.65
N ASP A 696 4.19 18.60 -5.28
CA ASP A 696 3.83 18.86 -6.68
C ASP A 696 3.03 20.18 -6.74
N PRO A 697 3.56 21.21 -7.44
CA PRO A 697 2.92 22.52 -7.47
C PRO A 697 1.57 22.52 -8.20
N THR A 698 1.22 21.44 -8.89
CA THR A 698 -0.04 21.28 -9.65
C THR A 698 -1.14 20.67 -8.79
N THR A 699 -0.79 19.74 -7.91
CA THR A 699 -1.75 18.96 -7.11
C THR A 699 -1.74 19.35 -5.63
N GLY A 700 -0.67 20.01 -5.15
CA GLY A 700 -0.51 20.34 -3.74
C GLY A 700 -0.17 19.15 -2.85
N VAL A 701 0.04 17.97 -3.44
CA VAL A 701 0.31 16.71 -2.73
C VAL A 701 1.83 16.54 -2.55
N ALA A 702 2.22 15.99 -1.40
CA ALA A 702 3.59 15.56 -1.17
C ALA A 702 3.97 14.46 -2.17
N THR A 703 5.08 14.66 -2.87
CA THR A 703 5.69 13.60 -3.69
C THR A 703 6.52 12.70 -2.78
N ASN A 704 6.92 11.55 -3.32
CA ASN A 704 7.88 10.68 -2.66
C ASN A 704 9.34 11.19 -2.77
N ASP A 705 9.54 12.41 -3.29
CA ASP A 705 10.84 13.07 -3.33
C ASP A 705 11.11 13.66 -1.94
N LEU A 706 11.63 12.82 -1.06
CA LEU A 706 12.03 13.24 0.27
C LEU A 706 13.38 13.97 0.22
N PHE A 707 13.59 14.94 1.10
CA PHE A 707 14.89 15.58 1.38
C PHE A 707 15.04 15.96 2.85
N THR A 708 16.24 15.99 3.42
CA THR A 708 16.44 16.62 4.75
C THR A 708 17.10 17.98 4.64
N LEU A 709 16.70 18.86 5.56
CA LEU A 709 17.31 20.18 5.70
C LEU A 709 18.81 20.07 5.99
N GLN A 710 19.60 20.88 5.30
CA GLN A 710 21.05 20.99 5.43
C GLN A 710 21.43 22.33 6.07
N ASP A 711 22.49 22.34 6.87
CA ASP A 711 23.03 23.57 7.49
C ASP A 711 23.26 24.66 6.41
N GLY A 712 22.60 25.81 6.58
CA GLY A 712 22.57 26.92 5.64
C GLY A 712 21.37 26.96 4.68
N ASP A 713 20.46 25.97 4.72
CA ASP A 713 19.24 25.99 3.92
C ASP A 713 18.33 27.15 4.30
N SER A 714 17.78 27.83 3.29
CA SER A 714 16.80 28.90 3.48
C SER A 714 15.40 28.30 3.53
N VAL A 715 14.73 28.42 4.68
CA VAL A 715 13.39 27.90 4.93
C VAL A 715 12.41 29.04 5.09
N GLU A 716 11.49 29.20 4.13
CA GLU A 716 10.34 30.10 4.24
C GLU A 716 9.08 29.28 4.54
N PHE A 717 8.62 29.30 5.79
CA PHE A 717 7.37 28.62 6.17
C PHE A 717 6.19 29.22 5.41
N MET A 718 5.33 28.37 4.87
CA MET A 718 4.21 28.76 4.02
C MET A 718 2.90 28.70 4.81
N TYR A 719 1.97 29.59 4.46
CA TYR A 719 0.67 29.67 5.11
C TYR A 719 -0.43 29.73 4.07
N TYR A 720 -1.46 28.92 4.29
CA TYR A 720 -2.70 28.99 3.54
C TYR A 720 -3.53 30.13 4.10
N SER A 721 -3.79 31.14 3.26
CA SER A 721 -4.51 32.35 3.66
C SER A 721 -5.60 32.70 2.67
N ILE A 722 -6.84 32.84 3.13
CA ILE A 722 -7.92 33.41 2.34
C ILE A 722 -7.99 34.90 2.62
N MET A 723 -7.95 35.72 1.57
CA MET A 723 -8.18 37.16 1.70
C MET A 723 -9.41 37.57 0.88
N ALA A 724 -10.30 38.33 1.50
CA ALA A 724 -11.42 38.93 0.81
C ALA A 724 -11.51 40.44 1.03
N THR A 725 -11.95 41.11 -0.03
CA THR A 725 -12.17 42.55 -0.08
C THR A 725 -13.63 42.77 -0.45
N PRO A 726 -14.36 43.69 0.21
CA PRO A 726 -15.75 43.94 -0.12
C PRO A 726 -15.97 44.22 -1.62
N GLY A 727 -16.80 43.40 -2.26
CA GLY A 727 -17.12 43.50 -3.69
C GLY A 727 -16.24 42.67 -4.64
N PHE A 728 -15.33 41.85 -4.11
CA PHE A 728 -14.53 40.88 -4.87
C PHE A 728 -14.71 39.48 -4.30
N ASN A 729 -14.53 38.46 -5.15
CA ASN A 729 -14.49 37.08 -4.68
C ASN A 729 -13.26 36.87 -3.78
N PRO A 730 -13.39 36.11 -2.68
CA PRO A 730 -12.25 35.70 -1.86
C PRO A 730 -11.22 34.98 -2.72
N ARG A 731 -9.95 35.07 -2.32
CA ARG A 731 -8.82 34.40 -2.99
C ARG A 731 -7.99 33.66 -1.96
N LEU A 732 -7.65 32.42 -2.27
CA LEU A 732 -6.63 31.66 -1.56
C LEU A 732 -5.23 32.14 -1.97
N PHE A 733 -4.35 32.22 -1.00
CA PHE A 733 -2.93 32.50 -1.17
C PHE A 733 -2.14 31.47 -0.36
N ILE A 734 -1.10 30.93 -0.98
CA ILE A 734 -0.04 30.20 -0.30
C ILE A 734 1.17 31.13 -0.34
N ARG A 735 1.66 31.56 0.83
CA ARG A 735 2.74 32.54 0.92
C ARG A 735 3.50 32.41 2.23
N GLY A 736 4.76 32.84 2.25
CA GLY A 736 5.43 33.19 3.48
C GLY A 736 4.81 34.43 4.13
N LEU A 737 4.67 34.39 5.45
CA LEU A 737 4.28 35.54 6.27
C LEU A 737 5.46 36.18 6.98
N PHE A 738 6.55 35.44 7.14
CA PHE A 738 7.77 35.86 7.84
C PHE A 738 8.95 35.78 6.88
N ASP A 739 10.04 36.47 7.22
CA ASP A 739 11.29 36.36 6.46
C ASP A 739 11.82 34.91 6.56
N PRO A 740 12.47 34.38 5.50
CA PRO A 740 13.06 33.04 5.54
C PRO A 740 14.08 32.90 6.68
N VAL A 741 14.10 31.72 7.30
CA VAL A 741 15.02 31.34 8.37
C VAL A 741 16.15 30.49 7.77
N GLU A 742 17.38 30.70 8.22
CA GLU A 742 18.52 29.84 7.85
C GLU A 742 18.55 28.66 8.83
N PHE A 743 18.43 27.43 8.33
CA PHE A 743 18.52 26.23 9.14
C PHE A 743 19.96 26.02 9.62
N ASP A 744 20.20 25.91 10.93
CA ASP A 744 21.54 25.81 11.51
C ASP A 744 21.89 24.41 12.08
N GLY A 745 21.18 23.39 11.59
CA GLY A 745 21.37 21.98 11.91
C GLY A 745 20.29 21.37 12.81
N ASP A 746 19.43 22.19 13.41
CA ASP A 746 18.23 21.76 14.13
C ASP A 746 17.20 22.90 14.18
N PHE A 747 15.96 22.60 14.55
CA PHE A 747 14.96 23.61 14.91
C PHE A 747 14.51 23.39 16.36
N ASP A 748 14.38 24.47 17.15
CA ASP A 748 13.71 24.43 18.44
C ASP A 748 12.19 24.33 18.22
N ILE A 749 11.72 23.09 18.04
CA ILE A 749 10.30 22.77 17.81
C ILE A 749 9.58 22.67 19.16
N ARG A 750 8.62 23.57 19.37
CA ARG A 750 7.73 23.54 20.55
C ARG A 750 6.46 24.33 20.33
N LYS A 751 5.50 24.19 21.25
CA LYS A 751 4.41 25.14 21.39
C LYS A 751 4.88 26.38 22.16
N ASP A 752 4.65 27.56 21.60
CA ASP A 752 5.04 28.86 22.15
C ASP A 752 4.06 29.96 21.68
N ASP A 753 4.23 31.19 22.16
CA ASP A 753 3.36 32.34 21.88
C ASP A 753 2.97 32.46 20.39
N MET A 754 1.70 32.21 20.07
CA MET A 754 1.19 32.19 18.68
C MET A 754 1.15 33.57 18.00
N PHE A 755 1.33 34.64 18.77
CA PHE A 755 1.26 36.03 18.29
C PHE A 755 2.54 36.79 18.63
N THR A 756 3.60 36.53 17.86
CA THR A 756 4.93 37.10 18.09
C THR A 756 5.05 38.59 17.74
N THR A 757 4.20 39.10 16.82
CA THR A 757 4.17 40.53 16.44
C THR A 757 2.77 41.01 16.07
N GLY A 758 2.38 42.20 16.51
CA GLY A 758 1.10 42.82 16.15
C GLY A 758 0.59 43.81 17.20
N SER A 759 -0.18 44.81 16.77
CA SER A 759 -0.91 45.73 17.65
C SER A 759 -2.38 45.72 17.25
N GLY A 760 -3.29 45.55 18.21
CA GLY A 760 -4.72 45.41 17.98
C GLY A 760 -5.27 44.09 18.53
N GLU A 761 -6.60 43.96 18.45
CA GLU A 761 -7.29 42.71 18.80
C GLU A 761 -6.89 41.60 17.83
N LYS A 762 -6.44 40.47 18.38
CA LYS A 762 -6.01 39.28 17.63
C LYS A 762 -7.10 38.24 17.80
N ILE A 763 -7.64 37.72 16.70
CA ILE A 763 -8.82 36.86 16.76
C ILE A 763 -8.41 35.46 16.30
N LEU A 764 -8.55 34.49 17.19
CA LEU A 764 -8.38 33.08 16.88
C LEU A 764 -9.77 32.46 16.74
N LEU A 765 -9.99 31.76 15.64
CA LEU A 765 -11.16 30.91 15.43
C LEU A 765 -10.73 29.47 15.69
N VAL A 766 -11.49 28.78 16.52
CA VAL A 766 -11.24 27.38 16.91
C VAL A 766 -12.50 26.58 16.64
N ASN A 767 -12.37 25.45 15.96
CA ASN A 767 -13.41 24.43 15.87
C ASN A 767 -12.79 23.04 16.02
N PHE A 768 -13.63 22.06 16.25
CA PHE A 768 -13.24 20.66 16.19
C PHE A 768 -13.62 20.04 14.84
N LEU A 769 -12.76 19.17 14.33
CA LEU A 769 -13.04 18.25 13.23
C LEU A 769 -13.22 16.86 13.83
N ILE A 770 -14.38 16.25 13.61
CA ILE A 770 -14.71 14.93 14.11
C ILE A 770 -14.64 13.98 12.92
N ARG A 771 -13.72 13.01 12.96
CA ARG A 771 -13.69 11.92 11.99
C ARG A 771 -14.48 10.75 12.53
N ASP A 772 -15.44 10.26 11.77
CA ASP A 772 -16.23 9.10 12.15
C ASP A 772 -15.69 7.79 11.56
N SER A 773 -16.26 6.67 12.01
CA SER A 773 -15.87 5.30 11.63
C SER A 773 -16.20 4.95 10.17
N PHE A 774 -16.78 5.89 9.44
CA PHE A 774 -17.22 5.76 8.06
C PHE A 774 -16.47 6.73 7.15
N GLY A 775 -15.51 7.50 7.68
CA GLY A 775 -14.69 8.43 6.93
C GLY A 775 -15.29 9.81 6.72
N GLU A 776 -16.47 10.09 7.29
CA GLU A 776 -17.04 11.45 7.28
C GLU A 776 -16.24 12.34 8.23
N ILE A 777 -16.04 13.59 7.81
CA ILE A 777 -15.45 14.64 8.64
C ILE A 777 -16.55 15.64 8.95
N ILE A 778 -16.93 15.75 10.23
CA ILE A 778 -17.91 16.72 10.71
C ILE A 778 -17.13 17.89 11.32
N ASP A 779 -17.25 19.08 10.74
CA ASP A 779 -16.72 20.29 11.33
C ASP A 779 -17.75 20.95 12.25
N THR A 780 -17.30 21.28 13.45
CA THR A 780 -18.17 21.87 14.47
C THR A 780 -18.27 23.39 14.31
N VAL A 781 -19.26 23.98 14.98
CA VAL A 781 -19.38 25.45 15.02
C VAL A 781 -18.11 26.07 15.62
N SER A 782 -17.65 27.15 15.01
CA SER A 782 -16.43 27.83 15.46
C SER A 782 -16.66 28.70 16.68
N VAL A 783 -15.66 28.73 17.56
CA VAL A 783 -15.56 29.64 18.71
C VAL A 783 -14.49 30.69 18.42
N GLU A 784 -14.85 31.94 18.64
CA GLU A 784 -13.97 33.10 18.54
C GLU A 784 -13.33 33.37 19.90
N ILE A 785 -12.01 33.40 19.93
CA ILE A 785 -11.20 33.83 21.09
C ILE A 785 -10.46 35.11 20.69
N VAL A 786 -10.76 36.21 21.38
CA VAL A 786 -10.14 37.51 21.14
C VAL A 786 -9.05 37.75 22.18
N TYR A 787 -7.83 37.99 21.71
CA TYR A 787 -6.67 38.32 22.52
C TYR A 787 -6.32 39.80 22.42
N GLY A 788 -5.92 40.39 23.54
CA GLY A 788 -5.38 41.75 23.61
C GLY A 788 -3.91 41.82 23.22
N ASP A 789 -3.37 43.05 23.25
CA ASP A 789 -1.95 43.31 22.94
C ASP A 789 -0.97 42.56 23.87
N ASP A 790 -1.39 42.25 25.10
CA ASP A 790 -0.61 41.51 26.11
C ASP A 790 -0.90 40.00 26.11
N ASN A 791 -1.52 39.49 25.06
CA ASN A 791 -1.96 38.09 24.91
C ASN A 791 -2.97 37.65 25.98
N SER A 792 -3.57 38.57 26.75
CA SER A 792 -4.69 38.23 27.63
C SER A 792 -5.98 38.06 26.84
N ILE A 793 -6.82 37.11 27.28
CA ILE A 793 -8.14 36.89 26.69
C ILE A 793 -9.05 38.07 27.02
N VAL A 794 -9.59 38.68 25.97
CA VAL A 794 -10.54 39.80 26.04
C VAL A 794 -11.97 39.27 26.03
N SER A 795 -12.26 38.30 25.16
CA SER A 795 -13.58 37.65 25.07
C SER A 795 -13.49 36.29 24.40
N VAL A 796 -14.43 35.41 24.76
CA VAL A 796 -14.68 34.12 24.12
C VAL A 796 -16.16 34.04 23.79
N GLN A 797 -16.50 33.75 22.54
CA GLN A 797 -17.89 33.69 22.09
C GLN A 797 -18.05 32.79 20.86
N GLU A 798 -19.25 32.32 20.57
CA GLU A 798 -19.54 31.63 19.31
C GLU A 798 -19.28 32.57 18.12
N ALA A 799 -18.56 32.08 17.11
CA ALA A 799 -18.16 32.86 15.95
C ALA A 799 -19.39 33.16 15.07
N GLN A 800 -19.68 34.44 14.83
CA GLN A 800 -20.87 34.88 14.09
C GLN A 800 -20.47 35.85 12.97
N GLY A 801 -20.84 35.52 11.72
CA GLY A 801 -20.56 36.36 10.56
C GLY A 801 -19.15 36.20 9.96
N TYR A 802 -18.44 35.14 10.37
CA TYR A 802 -17.30 34.60 9.65
C TYR A 802 -17.80 33.78 8.46
N LEU A 803 -16.96 33.63 7.43
CA LEU A 803 -17.22 32.66 6.36
C LEU A 803 -16.85 31.27 6.89
N ASP A 804 -17.47 30.22 6.36
CA ASP A 804 -17.20 28.81 6.70
C ASP A 804 -15.82 28.36 6.17
N TYR A 805 -14.78 29.18 6.38
CA TYR A 805 -13.39 28.96 5.96
C TYR A 805 -12.51 28.47 7.11
N THR A 806 -13.13 28.12 8.23
CA THR A 806 -12.46 27.50 9.36
C THR A 806 -12.10 26.05 9.04
N ASN A 807 -12.85 25.39 8.16
CA ASN A 807 -12.49 24.07 7.64
C ASN A 807 -11.63 24.22 6.37
N LEU A 808 -10.30 24.15 6.51
CA LEU A 808 -9.40 24.17 5.35
C LEU A 808 -9.11 22.78 4.77
N TYR A 809 -9.69 21.69 5.31
CA TYR A 809 -9.67 20.40 4.61
C TYR A 809 -10.39 20.50 3.26
N GLU A 810 -11.45 21.33 3.18
CA GLU A 810 -12.07 21.71 1.92
C GLU A 810 -11.22 22.72 1.13
N VAL A 811 -10.43 23.60 1.74
CA VAL A 811 -9.75 24.68 0.99
C VAL A 811 -8.39 24.26 0.43
N THR A 812 -7.68 23.32 1.06
CA THR A 812 -6.43 22.73 0.54
C THR A 812 -6.68 21.74 -0.59
N THR A 813 -7.93 21.31 -0.77
CA THR A 813 -8.35 20.34 -1.76
C THR A 813 -9.21 21.04 -2.85
N VAL A 814 -10.10 21.98 -2.51
CA VAL A 814 -10.98 22.72 -3.45
C VAL A 814 -10.30 23.87 -4.20
N TRP A 815 -9.03 24.21 -3.96
CA TRP A 815 -8.41 25.38 -4.63
C TRP A 815 -6.93 25.26 -4.98
N VAL A 816 -6.30 24.09 -4.78
CA VAL A 816 -4.91 23.84 -5.20
C VAL A 816 -4.90 23.20 -6.59
#